data_AF-A0A3N2M409-F1
#
_entry.id   AF-A0A3N2M409-F1
#
_cell.length_a   1.000
_cell.length_b   1.000
_cell.length_c   1.000
_cell.angle_alpha   90.00
_cell.angle_beta   90.00
_cell.angle_gamma   90.00
#
_symmetry.space_group_name_H-M   'P 1'
#
loop_
_entity.id
_entity.type
_entity.pdbx_description
1 polymer ?
#
loop_
_entity_poly.entity_id
_entity_poly.type
_entity_poly.pdbx_seq_one_letter_code
_entity_poly.pdbx_strand_id
1 'polypeptide(L)'
;MKKKLAILRNDPWLEPFAPAIEGRHEDVERKLEELKGADGSLSDFANAYKYFGLHHLPEGGWVFREYAPNATGIWLMGTFSDWKTKEEYSLSRLENGVWEVSLPEDALHNGDLYKMLVTWDGGQGERIPAYATRVVQDPDTKIFSAEVYDPENPYKFKVKKFVPDVKPLLIYECHIGMAQDSESVGSYNEFREKTLPRIAADGYNAIQIMAIQEHPYYGSFGYHVSSFYACSSRFGTPDDLKRLIDEAHKLGIAVIMDIVHSHAVKNEVEGLGRLDGSYDLYFYGDGRREHPAWDSLLFDYGKNTVLHFLLSNCKYWLEEFKFDGFRFDGVTSMLYYDHGLGKAFGSYADYYDGNEDTNAITYLTLANMLIHEVNPNAITIAEEMSGMPGLAAKYADGGIGFDYRMAMGIPDYWIKMIKEKKDEDWHPTSIFWELTNRRADEKTISYCESHDQALVGDKTIIFRLIDKEMYWHMMVDDNNFTVERGMALHKMIRLVTLATINGGYLNFMGNEFGHPEWIDFPREGNGWSYKYARRQWDLVDREDLKYKFLNAFDNAMVEVVSGMYDFQSLPVDKLWEKDDDQVLAFRRGDLIFVFNWNPIDSFTDYGFLAPAGEYEVVLDSDSSSFGGHDLLDRSVHHFTMPDPLYSPSGKGWLKLYLPARTAQVLRMVKPAPKKRVKKEEDKSEKPVKAKAAKATKEEKPAKAKATKAAKEEKPVKAKATKAAKEEKPAKAKVAKAAKEEKPAKAKVAKAAKEEKPAKAKVAKSAKEEKPAKAKVAKAAKEEKPAKAKAAKATKEEKPAKAKAAKATKEEKPAKAKPGRKKVKADPSND
;
A
#
# COMPACT_ATOMS: atom_id res chain seq x y z
N MET A 1 -2.79 33.21 -26.35
CA MET A 1 -1.81 32.15 -26.02
C MET A 1 -2.43 31.29 -24.93
N LYS A 2 -2.48 29.97 -25.07
CA LYS A 2 -2.79 29.08 -23.92
C LYS A 2 -1.73 29.32 -22.84
N LYS A 3 -2.10 29.19 -21.56
CA LYS A 3 -1.16 29.33 -20.44
C LYS A 3 -0.38 28.02 -20.34
N LYS A 4 0.95 28.08 -20.56
CA LYS A 4 1.85 26.92 -20.47
C LYS A 4 1.66 26.19 -19.13
N LEU A 5 1.54 24.86 -19.20
CA LEU A 5 1.36 23.97 -18.05
C LEU A 5 2.49 24.16 -17.02
N ALA A 6 2.21 23.95 -15.73
CA ALA A 6 3.18 24.23 -14.68
C ALA A 6 4.33 23.22 -14.68
N ILE A 7 4.08 21.95 -15.03
CA ILE A 7 5.11 20.92 -15.18
C ILE A 7 6.22 21.37 -16.16
N LEU A 8 5.83 21.89 -17.33
CA LEU A 8 6.74 22.42 -18.37
C LEU A 8 7.40 23.77 -18.00
N ARG A 9 6.95 24.42 -16.92
CA ARG A 9 7.54 25.66 -16.40
C ARG A 9 8.50 25.39 -15.25
N ASN A 10 8.21 24.38 -14.45
CA ASN A 10 8.98 24.01 -13.27
C ASN A 10 10.16 23.10 -13.63
N ASP A 11 10.01 22.30 -14.69
CA ASP A 11 11.05 21.40 -15.21
C ASP A 11 11.37 21.72 -16.68
N PRO A 12 12.41 22.54 -16.95
CA PRO A 12 12.81 22.90 -18.30
C PRO A 12 13.29 21.74 -19.17
N TRP A 13 13.64 20.58 -18.59
CA TRP A 13 14.08 19.41 -19.36
C TRP A 13 12.91 18.71 -20.07
N LEU A 14 11.66 19.00 -19.68
CA LEU A 14 10.46 18.53 -20.38
C LEU A 14 10.12 19.36 -21.64
N GLU A 15 10.80 20.48 -21.89
CA GLU A 15 10.48 21.35 -23.03
C GLU A 15 10.51 20.66 -24.41
N PRO A 16 11.47 19.76 -24.73
CA PRO A 16 11.45 19.01 -25.99
C PRO A 16 10.23 18.10 -26.15
N PHE A 17 9.60 17.71 -25.04
CA PHE A 17 8.48 16.77 -24.96
C PHE A 17 7.14 17.49 -24.70
N ALA A 18 7.14 18.82 -24.68
CA ALA A 18 5.93 19.64 -24.50
C ALA A 18 4.77 19.23 -25.42
N PRO A 19 4.94 18.88 -26.71
CA PRO A 19 3.83 18.42 -27.55
C PRO A 19 3.14 17.14 -27.06
N ALA A 20 3.88 16.19 -26.46
CA ALA A 20 3.31 14.97 -25.91
C ALA A 20 2.56 15.26 -24.59
N ILE A 21 3.14 16.12 -23.74
CA ILE A 21 2.58 16.48 -22.43
C ILE A 21 1.35 17.39 -22.57
N GLU A 22 1.34 18.32 -23.53
CA GLU A 22 0.17 19.13 -23.86
C GLU A 22 -0.87 18.30 -24.62
N GLY A 23 -0.44 17.42 -25.54
CA GLY A 23 -1.32 16.50 -26.27
C GLY A 23 -2.13 15.59 -25.34
N ARG A 24 -1.48 14.85 -24.43
CA ARG A 24 -2.18 14.00 -23.45
C ARG A 24 -3.15 14.78 -22.55
N HIS A 25 -2.85 16.05 -22.26
CA HIS A 25 -3.73 16.92 -21.48
C HIS A 25 -4.97 17.34 -22.29
N GLU A 26 -4.79 17.68 -23.56
CA GLU A 26 -5.89 17.95 -24.50
C GLU A 26 -6.73 16.69 -24.80
N ASP A 27 -6.14 15.49 -24.76
CA ASP A 27 -6.86 14.22 -24.88
C ASP A 27 -7.81 14.01 -23.69
N VAL A 28 -7.33 14.27 -22.47
CA VAL A 28 -8.16 14.29 -21.26
C VAL A 28 -9.23 15.38 -21.32
N GLU A 29 -8.91 16.61 -21.74
CA GLU A 29 -9.92 17.67 -21.90
C GLU A 29 -11.05 17.24 -22.84
N ARG A 30 -10.72 16.63 -24.00
CA ARG A 30 -11.73 16.16 -24.96
C ARG A 30 -12.56 15.00 -24.41
N LYS A 31 -11.93 13.98 -23.81
CA LYS A 31 -12.64 12.82 -23.27
C LYS A 31 -13.49 13.19 -22.04
N LEU A 32 -13.04 14.15 -21.23
CA LEU A 32 -13.82 14.72 -20.12
C LEU A 32 -15.13 15.37 -20.62
N GLU A 33 -15.07 16.23 -21.64
CA GLU A 33 -16.29 16.84 -22.20
C GLU A 33 -17.18 15.83 -22.93
N GLU A 34 -16.63 14.75 -23.47
CA GLU A 34 -17.38 13.65 -24.09
C GLU A 34 -18.13 12.78 -23.07
N LEU A 35 -17.54 12.54 -21.89
CA LEU A 35 -18.07 11.60 -20.90
C LEU A 35 -18.93 12.25 -19.81
N LYS A 36 -18.87 13.57 -19.60
CA LYS A 36 -19.67 14.24 -18.55
C LYS A 36 -21.15 13.91 -18.65
N GLY A 37 -21.76 13.63 -17.50
CA GLY A 37 -23.19 13.35 -17.38
C GLY A 37 -24.08 14.58 -17.61
N ALA A 38 -25.38 14.42 -17.41
CA ALA A 38 -26.38 15.44 -17.68
C ALA A 38 -26.23 16.70 -16.78
N ASP A 39 -25.62 16.54 -15.60
CA ASP A 39 -25.28 17.65 -14.69
C ASP A 39 -23.90 18.29 -14.96
N GLY A 40 -23.14 17.77 -15.93
CA GLY A 40 -21.80 18.23 -16.28
C GLY A 40 -20.66 17.67 -15.42
N SER A 41 -20.92 16.65 -14.59
CA SER A 41 -19.93 15.99 -13.71
C SER A 41 -19.44 14.64 -14.29
N LEU A 42 -18.28 14.14 -13.82
CA LEU A 42 -17.88 12.76 -14.15
C LEU A 42 -18.58 11.74 -13.24
N SER A 43 -19.00 12.16 -12.05
CA SER A 43 -19.74 11.35 -11.08
C SER A 43 -21.12 10.94 -11.60
N ASP A 44 -21.82 11.78 -12.37
CA ASP A 44 -23.11 11.41 -12.98
C ASP A 44 -22.96 10.35 -14.07
N PHE A 45 -21.85 10.39 -14.82
CA PHE A 45 -21.49 9.33 -15.77
C PHE A 45 -21.13 8.02 -15.09
N ALA A 46 -20.33 8.05 -14.02
CA ALA A 46 -19.78 6.87 -13.36
C ALA A 46 -20.78 6.12 -12.44
N ASN A 47 -22.01 5.89 -12.91
CA ASN A 47 -23.11 5.30 -12.14
C ASN A 47 -23.50 3.87 -12.55
N ALA A 48 -22.70 3.15 -13.35
CA ALA A 48 -23.05 1.84 -13.93
C ALA A 48 -23.65 0.85 -12.92
N TYR A 49 -23.02 0.73 -11.74
CA TYR A 49 -23.43 -0.18 -10.67
C TYR A 49 -24.79 0.13 -10.04
N LYS A 50 -25.41 1.28 -10.34
CA LYS A 50 -26.76 1.64 -9.85
C LYS A 50 -27.88 1.07 -10.71
N TYR A 51 -27.56 0.44 -11.85
CA TYR A 51 -28.56 -0.09 -12.76
C TYR A 51 -28.12 -1.32 -13.55
N PHE A 52 -26.82 -1.57 -13.76
CA PHE A 52 -26.27 -2.85 -14.20
C PHE A 52 -26.04 -3.80 -13.02
N GLY A 53 -26.05 -5.10 -13.29
CA GLY A 53 -26.08 -6.15 -12.27
C GLY A 53 -27.50 -6.44 -11.81
N LEU A 54 -27.64 -7.10 -10.65
CA LEU A 54 -28.91 -7.45 -10.03
C LEU A 54 -29.30 -6.39 -8.98
N HIS A 55 -30.55 -5.92 -9.02
CA HIS A 55 -31.10 -4.91 -8.12
C HIS A 55 -32.47 -5.32 -7.59
N HIS A 56 -32.65 -5.25 -6.26
CA HIS A 56 -33.97 -5.28 -5.62
C HIS A 56 -34.58 -3.88 -5.72
N LEU A 57 -35.79 -3.76 -6.28
CA LEU A 57 -36.49 -2.47 -6.40
C LEU A 57 -37.17 -2.05 -5.08
N PRO A 58 -37.16 -0.76 -4.71
CA PRO A 58 -37.87 -0.25 -3.54
C PRO A 58 -39.39 -0.49 -3.54
N GLU A 59 -39.99 -0.59 -4.72
CA GLU A 59 -41.41 -0.92 -4.95
C GLU A 59 -41.73 -2.43 -4.90
N GLY A 60 -40.72 -3.28 -4.68
CA GLY A 60 -40.80 -4.74 -4.74
C GLY A 60 -40.46 -5.30 -6.12
N GLY A 61 -39.90 -6.51 -6.15
CA GLY A 61 -39.42 -7.16 -7.38
C GLY A 61 -37.96 -6.86 -7.71
N TRP A 62 -37.44 -7.55 -8.72
CA TRP A 62 -36.04 -7.50 -9.11
C TRP A 62 -35.87 -7.01 -10.53
N VAL A 63 -34.78 -6.29 -10.78
CA VAL A 63 -34.30 -6.00 -12.14
C VAL A 63 -32.86 -6.44 -12.28
N PHE A 64 -32.57 -7.16 -13.36
CA PHE A 64 -31.21 -7.47 -13.75
C PHE A 64 -30.89 -6.83 -15.11
N ARG A 65 -29.71 -6.20 -15.25
CA ARG A 65 -29.21 -5.71 -16.53
C ARG A 65 -27.76 -6.11 -16.78
N GLU A 66 -27.44 -6.36 -18.05
CA GLU A 66 -26.07 -6.61 -18.51
C GLU A 66 -25.79 -5.88 -19.84
N TYR A 67 -24.53 -5.49 -20.06
CA TYR A 67 -24.06 -4.96 -21.35
C TYR A 67 -23.46 -6.08 -22.20
N ALA A 68 -24.16 -6.48 -23.26
CA ALA A 68 -23.81 -7.63 -24.09
C ALA A 68 -24.29 -7.43 -25.55
N PRO A 69 -23.69 -6.47 -26.30
CA PRO A 69 -24.15 -6.07 -27.63
C PRO A 69 -24.14 -7.21 -28.67
N ASN A 70 -23.21 -8.16 -28.57
CA ASN A 70 -23.04 -9.29 -29.48
C ASN A 70 -23.85 -10.54 -29.07
N ALA A 71 -24.49 -10.55 -27.90
CA ALA A 71 -25.38 -11.63 -27.53
C ALA A 71 -26.62 -11.69 -28.46
N THR A 72 -27.12 -12.90 -28.68
CA THR A 72 -28.38 -13.20 -29.39
C THR A 72 -29.50 -13.63 -28.46
N GLY A 73 -29.17 -13.94 -27.20
CA GLY A 73 -30.09 -14.33 -26.13
C GLY A 73 -29.35 -14.46 -24.81
N ILE A 74 -30.02 -14.14 -23.69
CA ILE A 74 -29.48 -14.28 -22.34
C ILE A 74 -30.59 -14.81 -21.43
N TRP A 75 -30.25 -15.76 -20.56
CA TRP A 75 -31.12 -16.28 -19.50
C TRP A 75 -30.39 -16.23 -18.16
N LEU A 76 -31.06 -15.81 -17.09
CA LEU A 76 -30.58 -16.11 -15.74
C LEU A 76 -30.90 -17.57 -15.41
N MET A 77 -29.90 -18.28 -14.91
CA MET A 77 -30.05 -19.65 -14.40
C MET A 77 -29.47 -19.72 -12.99
N GLY A 78 -30.11 -20.47 -12.12
CA GLY A 78 -29.67 -20.57 -10.73
C GLY A 78 -30.44 -21.61 -9.92
N THR A 79 -30.27 -21.57 -8.61
CA THR A 79 -31.01 -22.41 -7.65
C THR A 79 -32.53 -22.29 -7.84
N PHE A 80 -33.06 -21.08 -7.99
CA PHE A 80 -34.46 -20.78 -8.31
C PHE A 80 -34.96 -21.39 -9.64
N SER A 81 -34.05 -21.72 -10.57
CA SER A 81 -34.39 -22.29 -11.88
C SER A 81 -34.05 -23.78 -12.03
N ASP A 82 -33.62 -24.46 -10.96
CA ASP A 82 -32.97 -25.78 -11.00
C ASP A 82 -31.77 -25.84 -11.98
N TRP A 83 -31.05 -24.73 -12.15
CA TRP A 83 -29.99 -24.55 -13.15
C TRP A 83 -30.43 -24.83 -14.60
N LYS A 84 -31.69 -24.51 -14.94
CA LYS A 84 -32.25 -24.64 -16.29
C LYS A 84 -32.62 -23.27 -16.85
N THR A 85 -32.57 -23.16 -18.18
CA THR A 85 -33.22 -22.09 -18.93
C THR A 85 -34.73 -22.20 -18.76
N LYS A 86 -35.37 -21.18 -18.18
CA LYS A 86 -36.83 -21.00 -18.19
C LYS A 86 -37.15 -19.62 -18.76
N GLU A 87 -38.28 -19.48 -19.43
CA GLU A 87 -38.60 -18.28 -20.22
C GLU A 87 -38.85 -17.06 -19.31
N GLU A 88 -39.38 -17.29 -18.11
CA GLU A 88 -39.57 -16.27 -17.08
C GLU A 88 -38.26 -15.62 -16.58
N TYR A 89 -37.10 -16.22 -16.89
CA TYR A 89 -35.76 -15.69 -16.59
C TYR A 89 -34.98 -15.28 -17.85
N SER A 90 -35.64 -15.22 -19.01
CA SER A 90 -35.05 -14.68 -20.24
C SER A 90 -34.93 -13.15 -20.18
N LEU A 91 -33.85 -12.60 -20.71
CA LEU A 91 -33.68 -11.15 -20.83
C LEU A 91 -34.20 -10.67 -22.18
N SER A 92 -34.83 -9.50 -22.18
CA SER A 92 -35.17 -8.75 -23.38
C SER A 92 -34.01 -7.83 -23.79
N ARG A 93 -33.69 -7.80 -25.08
CA ARG A 93 -32.70 -6.87 -25.64
C ARG A 93 -33.29 -5.46 -25.73
N LEU A 94 -32.66 -4.51 -25.05
CA LEU A 94 -32.98 -3.09 -25.12
C LEU A 94 -32.15 -2.39 -26.21
N GLU A 95 -32.21 -1.06 -26.25
CA GLU A 95 -31.36 -0.24 -27.11
C GLU A 95 -29.88 -0.33 -26.70
N ASN A 96 -29.00 0.05 -27.63
CA ASN A 96 -27.55 0.18 -27.42
C ASN A 96 -26.80 -1.07 -26.94
N GLY A 97 -27.41 -2.26 -26.97
CA GLY A 97 -26.77 -3.53 -26.58
C GLY A 97 -26.90 -3.89 -25.11
N VAL A 98 -27.76 -3.20 -24.37
CA VAL A 98 -28.17 -3.57 -23.01
C VAL A 98 -29.23 -4.68 -23.09
N TRP A 99 -29.18 -5.60 -22.13
CA TRP A 99 -30.20 -6.62 -21.90
C TRP A 99 -30.80 -6.44 -20.52
N GLU A 100 -32.11 -6.67 -20.36
CA GLU A 100 -32.85 -6.49 -19.11
C GLU A 100 -33.85 -7.62 -18.87
N VAL A 101 -34.02 -8.04 -17.62
CA VAL A 101 -35.21 -8.79 -17.15
C VAL A 101 -35.74 -8.14 -15.88
N SER A 102 -37.08 -8.08 -15.76
CA SER A 102 -37.80 -7.70 -14.54
C SER A 102 -38.51 -8.93 -13.99
N LEU A 103 -38.36 -9.22 -12.70
CA LEU A 103 -38.87 -10.42 -12.02
C LEU A 103 -39.73 -10.01 -10.81
N PRO A 104 -40.75 -10.81 -10.42
CA PRO A 104 -41.51 -10.56 -9.20
C PRO A 104 -40.65 -10.77 -7.94
N GLU A 105 -41.10 -10.23 -6.81
CA GLU A 105 -40.36 -10.20 -5.53
C GLU A 105 -39.97 -11.60 -5.04
N ASP A 106 -40.85 -12.58 -5.23
CA ASP A 106 -40.70 -13.99 -4.84
C ASP A 106 -39.88 -14.85 -5.83
N ALA A 107 -39.35 -14.27 -6.91
CA ALA A 107 -38.56 -15.00 -7.90
C ALA A 107 -37.14 -15.34 -7.42
N LEU A 108 -36.54 -14.48 -6.59
CA LEU A 108 -35.17 -14.58 -6.11
C LEU A 108 -35.11 -14.33 -4.60
N HIS A 109 -34.28 -15.11 -3.90
CA HIS A 109 -34.09 -15.02 -2.47
C HIS A 109 -32.62 -14.81 -2.13
N ASN A 110 -32.33 -14.12 -1.02
CA ASN A 110 -30.95 -13.96 -0.55
C ASN A 110 -30.27 -15.34 -0.34
N GLY A 111 -29.10 -15.52 -0.94
CA GLY A 111 -28.36 -16.79 -0.97
C GLY A 111 -28.64 -17.66 -2.20
N ASP A 112 -29.56 -17.28 -3.09
CA ASP A 112 -29.70 -17.96 -4.37
C ASP A 112 -28.42 -17.82 -5.21
N LEU A 113 -27.94 -18.93 -5.76
CA LEU A 113 -26.76 -18.96 -6.61
C LEU A 113 -27.18 -18.88 -8.06
N TYR A 114 -26.50 -18.04 -8.86
CA TYR A 114 -26.89 -17.79 -10.24
C TYR A 114 -25.72 -17.50 -11.19
N LYS A 115 -26.01 -17.64 -12.49
CA LYS A 115 -25.17 -17.30 -13.64
C LYS A 115 -26.07 -16.83 -14.79
N MET A 116 -25.46 -16.23 -15.81
CA MET A 116 -26.07 -16.05 -17.11
C MET A 116 -25.73 -17.24 -18.01
N LEU A 117 -26.70 -17.76 -18.77
CA LEU A 117 -26.42 -18.43 -20.04
C LEU A 117 -26.50 -17.39 -21.13
N VAL A 118 -25.39 -17.14 -21.83
CA VAL A 118 -25.32 -16.18 -22.95
C VAL A 118 -25.18 -16.96 -24.25
N THR A 119 -26.02 -16.67 -25.24
CA THR A 119 -25.90 -17.19 -26.61
C THR A 119 -25.42 -16.10 -27.55
N TRP A 120 -24.69 -16.47 -28.61
CA TRP A 120 -24.22 -15.56 -29.65
C TRP A 120 -24.08 -16.32 -30.98
N ASP A 121 -23.77 -15.61 -32.07
CA ASP A 121 -23.57 -16.25 -33.37
C ASP A 121 -22.41 -17.26 -33.34
N GLY A 122 -22.76 -18.54 -33.44
CA GLY A 122 -21.81 -19.66 -33.43
C GLY A 122 -21.46 -20.23 -32.05
N GLY A 123 -22.13 -19.84 -30.96
CA GLY A 123 -21.87 -20.44 -29.65
C GLY A 123 -22.80 -20.01 -28.51
N GLN A 124 -22.54 -20.59 -27.34
CA GLN A 124 -23.13 -20.19 -26.06
C GLN A 124 -22.18 -20.53 -24.92
N GLY A 125 -22.37 -19.93 -23.75
CA GLY A 125 -21.59 -20.22 -22.56
C GLY A 125 -22.23 -19.69 -21.28
N GLU A 126 -21.93 -20.37 -20.17
CA GLU A 126 -22.20 -19.84 -18.83
C GLU A 126 -21.23 -18.70 -18.51
N ARG A 127 -21.74 -17.65 -17.86
CA ARG A 127 -21.01 -16.44 -17.49
C ARG A 127 -21.43 -15.94 -16.11
N ILE A 128 -20.48 -15.44 -15.34
CA ILE A 128 -20.77 -14.60 -14.17
C ILE A 128 -21.04 -13.16 -14.68
N PRO A 129 -22.09 -12.46 -14.20
CA PRO A 129 -22.34 -11.06 -14.55
C PRO A 129 -21.14 -10.15 -14.29
N ALA A 130 -20.86 -9.23 -15.20
CA ALA A 130 -19.73 -8.30 -15.09
C ALA A 130 -19.85 -7.38 -13.86
N TYR A 131 -21.10 -7.10 -13.47
CA TYR A 131 -21.49 -6.26 -12.33
C TYR A 131 -22.00 -7.09 -11.14
N ALA A 132 -21.61 -8.36 -11.02
CA ALA A 132 -21.93 -9.15 -9.83
C ALA A 132 -21.27 -8.52 -8.58
N THR A 133 -22.08 -8.17 -7.58
CA THR A 133 -21.65 -7.58 -6.30
C THR A 133 -21.22 -8.62 -5.28
N ARG A 134 -21.59 -9.89 -5.51
CA ARG A 134 -21.10 -11.04 -4.75
C ARG A 134 -21.01 -12.27 -5.64
N VAL A 135 -19.91 -12.99 -5.48
CA VAL A 135 -19.62 -14.24 -6.17
C VAL A 135 -19.02 -15.18 -5.14
N VAL A 136 -19.43 -16.45 -5.11
CA VAL A 136 -18.96 -17.44 -4.14
C VAL A 136 -18.39 -18.66 -4.84
N GLN A 137 -17.37 -19.26 -4.23
CA GLN A 137 -16.78 -20.53 -4.68
C GLN A 137 -17.45 -21.71 -3.99
N ASP A 138 -17.95 -22.67 -4.77
CA ASP A 138 -18.44 -23.94 -4.25
C ASP A 138 -17.28 -24.74 -3.59
N PRO A 139 -17.44 -25.25 -2.36
CA PRO A 139 -16.34 -25.83 -1.60
C PRO A 139 -15.83 -27.16 -2.17
N ASP A 140 -16.64 -27.90 -2.94
CA ASP A 140 -16.28 -29.23 -3.44
C ASP A 140 -15.83 -29.19 -4.91
N THR A 141 -16.65 -28.58 -5.78
CA THR A 141 -16.41 -28.47 -7.23
C THR A 141 -15.45 -27.34 -7.60
N LYS A 142 -15.24 -26.37 -6.70
CA LYS A 142 -14.44 -25.14 -6.91
C LYS A 142 -14.97 -24.19 -7.98
N ILE A 143 -16.17 -24.45 -8.51
CA ILE A 143 -16.86 -23.59 -9.48
C ILE A 143 -17.34 -22.32 -8.77
N PHE A 144 -17.21 -21.16 -9.42
CA PHE A 144 -17.77 -19.90 -8.94
C PHE A 144 -19.18 -19.68 -9.51
N SER A 145 -20.05 -19.07 -8.70
CA SER A 145 -21.37 -18.57 -9.10
C SER A 145 -21.61 -17.21 -8.46
N ALA A 146 -22.38 -16.33 -9.11
CA ALA A 146 -22.88 -15.14 -8.44
C ALA A 146 -23.88 -15.54 -7.34
N GLU A 147 -23.99 -14.75 -6.29
CA GLU A 147 -24.94 -14.98 -5.19
C GLU A 147 -25.85 -13.76 -5.05
N VAL A 148 -27.16 -13.99 -4.94
CA VAL A 148 -28.13 -12.93 -4.61
C VAL A 148 -27.85 -12.46 -3.19
N TYR A 149 -27.21 -11.30 -3.06
CA TYR A 149 -26.84 -10.72 -1.76
C TYR A 149 -27.80 -9.59 -1.40
N ASP A 150 -28.83 -9.93 -0.62
CA ASP A 150 -29.84 -9.02 -0.12
C ASP A 150 -30.19 -9.37 1.34
N PRO A 151 -29.27 -9.13 2.29
CA PRO A 151 -29.48 -9.50 3.68
C PRO A 151 -30.64 -8.67 4.28
N GLU A 152 -31.56 -9.31 5.00
CA GLU A 152 -32.70 -8.68 5.69
C GLU A 152 -32.31 -7.43 6.52
N ASN A 153 -31.09 -7.45 7.07
CA ASN A 153 -30.56 -6.39 7.93
C ASN A 153 -29.18 -5.91 7.42
N PRO A 154 -29.12 -5.14 6.31
CA PRO A 154 -27.87 -4.73 5.68
C PRO A 154 -27.09 -3.74 6.56
N TYR A 155 -25.77 -3.86 6.58
CA TYR A 155 -24.90 -3.06 7.44
C TYR A 155 -24.94 -1.59 7.07
N LYS A 156 -25.10 -0.74 8.09
CA LYS A 156 -25.13 0.72 7.96
C LYS A 156 -23.96 1.30 8.75
N PHE A 157 -23.02 1.93 8.03
CA PHE A 157 -21.88 2.65 8.60
C PHE A 157 -22.30 3.54 9.77
N LYS A 158 -21.59 3.42 10.90
CA LYS A 158 -21.82 4.18 12.12
C LYS A 158 -21.03 5.48 12.08
N VAL A 159 -19.79 5.43 11.57
CA VAL A 159 -19.02 6.63 11.25
C VAL A 159 -19.65 7.29 10.02
N LYS A 160 -20.01 8.57 10.14
CA LYS A 160 -20.69 9.34 9.06
C LYS A 160 -19.79 10.27 8.29
N LYS A 161 -18.64 10.63 8.88
CA LYS A 161 -17.61 11.48 8.29
C LYS A 161 -16.29 11.03 8.88
N PHE A 162 -15.41 10.56 8.00
CA PHE A 162 -14.01 10.30 8.27
C PHE A 162 -13.19 11.16 7.31
N VAL A 163 -11.97 11.52 7.71
CA VAL A 163 -11.01 12.27 6.89
C VAL A 163 -9.63 11.69 7.22
N PRO A 164 -8.92 11.09 6.25
CA PRO A 164 -7.57 10.56 6.49
C PRO A 164 -6.61 11.63 7.01
N ASP A 165 -5.76 11.26 7.97
CA ASP A 165 -4.58 12.06 8.27
C ASP A 165 -3.44 11.64 7.33
N VAL A 166 -2.82 12.63 6.71
CA VAL A 166 -1.75 12.47 5.72
C VAL A 166 -0.48 13.24 6.14
N LYS A 167 -0.36 13.55 7.44
CA LYS A 167 0.63 14.50 7.99
C LYS A 167 1.54 13.94 9.12
N PRO A 168 2.21 12.79 8.93
CA PRO A 168 2.40 12.06 7.67
C PRO A 168 1.39 10.92 7.47
N LEU A 169 1.34 10.37 6.25
CA LEU A 169 0.61 9.13 5.96
C LEU A 169 1.48 7.92 6.35
N LEU A 170 0.99 7.06 7.24
CA LEU A 170 1.71 5.90 7.80
C LEU A 170 0.88 4.65 7.53
N ILE A 171 1.27 3.92 6.48
CA ILE A 171 0.49 2.83 5.87
C ILE A 171 0.98 1.48 6.38
N TYR A 172 0.04 0.64 6.80
CA TYR A 172 0.27 -0.77 7.07
C TYR A 172 -0.37 -1.62 5.95
N GLU A 173 0.45 -2.15 5.05
CA GLU A 173 0.05 -3.01 3.94
C GLU A 173 -0.28 -4.42 4.43
N CYS A 174 -1.46 -4.92 4.02
CA CYS A 174 -2.05 -6.12 4.61
C CYS A 174 -2.89 -6.92 3.62
N HIS A 175 -2.95 -8.23 3.85
CA HIS A 175 -3.81 -9.15 3.10
C HIS A 175 -4.66 -9.99 4.08
N ILE A 176 -5.98 -9.84 4.02
CA ILE A 176 -6.94 -10.39 5.00
C ILE A 176 -6.77 -11.90 5.19
N GLY A 177 -6.74 -12.64 4.08
CA GLY A 177 -6.73 -14.11 4.08
C GLY A 177 -5.50 -14.76 4.71
N MET A 178 -4.42 -14.01 4.97
CA MET A 178 -3.19 -14.55 5.55
C MET A 178 -2.79 -13.86 6.87
N ALA A 179 -3.67 -13.02 7.42
CA ALA A 179 -3.38 -12.18 8.59
C ALA A 179 -3.45 -12.92 9.94
N GLN A 180 -3.62 -14.25 9.95
CA GLN A 180 -3.84 -15.08 11.13
C GLN A 180 -2.71 -16.11 11.30
N ASP A 181 -2.55 -16.66 12.51
CA ASP A 181 -1.57 -17.73 12.82
C ASP A 181 -1.92 -19.09 12.22
N SER A 182 -3.21 -19.29 11.91
CA SER A 182 -3.76 -20.51 11.35
C SER A 182 -3.29 -20.75 9.92
N GLU A 183 -2.96 -22.00 9.58
CA GLU A 183 -2.72 -22.46 8.21
C GLU A 183 -4.03 -22.58 7.40
N SER A 184 -4.79 -21.48 7.30
CA SER A 184 -6.08 -21.39 6.62
C SER A 184 -6.38 -19.94 6.23
N VAL A 185 -7.35 -19.74 5.33
CA VAL A 185 -7.80 -18.40 4.95
C VAL A 185 -8.49 -17.70 6.14
N GLY A 186 -7.95 -16.55 6.57
CA GLY A 186 -8.56 -15.69 7.58
C GLY A 186 -9.71 -14.82 7.05
N SER A 187 -10.61 -14.39 7.96
CA SER A 187 -11.79 -13.60 7.63
C SER A 187 -11.67 -12.08 7.91
N TYR A 188 -12.54 -11.27 7.27
CA TYR A 188 -12.68 -9.84 7.56
C TYR A 188 -13.00 -9.56 9.04
N ASN A 189 -13.82 -10.42 9.66
CA ASN A 189 -14.18 -10.32 11.07
C ASN A 189 -12.98 -10.57 11.98
N GLU A 190 -12.17 -11.59 11.69
CA GLU A 190 -10.94 -11.86 12.45
C GLU A 190 -9.88 -10.79 12.27
N PHE A 191 -9.73 -10.25 11.06
CA PHE A 191 -8.84 -9.10 10.85
C PHE A 191 -9.29 -7.90 11.69
N ARG A 192 -10.59 -7.57 11.68
CA ARG A 192 -11.17 -6.50 12.51
C ARG A 192 -10.90 -6.71 14.01
N GLU A 193 -11.06 -7.93 14.49
CA GLU A 193 -11.05 -8.22 15.94
C GLU A 193 -9.66 -8.53 16.52
N LYS A 194 -8.74 -9.05 15.69
CA LYS A 194 -7.42 -9.55 16.14
C LYS A 194 -6.24 -8.78 15.57
N THR A 195 -6.33 -8.30 14.33
CA THR A 195 -5.20 -7.70 13.59
C THR A 195 -5.26 -6.17 13.62
N LEU A 196 -6.42 -5.59 13.30
CA LEU A 196 -6.63 -4.13 13.29
C LEU A 196 -6.30 -3.44 14.64
N PRO A 197 -6.59 -4.02 15.83
CA PRO A 197 -6.19 -3.42 17.09
C PRO A 197 -4.67 -3.39 17.32
N ARG A 198 -3.91 -4.30 16.70
CA ARG A 198 -2.44 -4.30 16.74
C ARG A 198 -1.90 -3.13 15.93
N ILE A 199 -2.32 -3.02 14.66
CA ILE A 199 -1.97 -1.91 13.75
C ILE A 199 -2.26 -0.54 14.40
N ALA A 200 -3.38 -0.41 15.10
CA ALA A 200 -3.75 0.80 15.84
C ALA A 200 -2.84 1.07 17.07
N ALA A 201 -2.40 0.03 17.77
CA ALA A 201 -1.47 0.13 18.89
C ALA A 201 -0.02 0.41 18.44
N ASP A 202 0.36 -0.04 17.25
CA ASP A 202 1.67 0.22 16.62
C ASP A 202 1.76 1.64 16.04
N GLY A 203 0.63 2.34 15.90
CA GLY A 203 0.55 3.78 15.61
C GLY A 203 0.38 4.16 14.14
N TYR A 204 0.11 3.19 13.27
CA TYR A 204 -0.20 3.44 11.86
C TYR A 204 -1.58 4.11 11.72
N ASN A 205 -1.71 5.05 10.78
CA ASN A 205 -2.94 5.82 10.54
C ASN A 205 -3.66 5.48 9.23
N ALA A 206 -3.11 4.53 8.46
CA ALA A 206 -3.76 3.95 7.30
C ALA A 206 -3.44 2.45 7.16
N ILE A 207 -4.37 1.68 6.59
CA ILE A 207 -4.12 0.33 6.08
C ILE A 207 -4.28 0.32 4.55
N GLN A 208 -3.38 -0.37 3.86
CA GLN A 208 -3.53 -0.72 2.44
C GLN A 208 -3.99 -2.18 2.40
N ILE A 209 -5.22 -2.44 1.95
CA ILE A 209 -5.77 -3.80 1.89
C ILE A 209 -5.68 -4.35 0.47
N MET A 210 -4.86 -5.38 0.33
CA MET A 210 -4.66 -6.15 -0.90
C MET A 210 -5.81 -7.14 -1.14
N ALA A 211 -5.97 -7.58 -2.39
CA ALA A 211 -6.82 -8.70 -2.79
C ALA A 211 -8.33 -8.57 -2.47
N ILE A 212 -8.86 -7.34 -2.38
CA ILE A 212 -10.30 -7.12 -2.11
C ILE A 212 -11.18 -7.52 -3.30
N GLN A 213 -10.83 -7.16 -4.54
CA GLN A 213 -11.61 -7.56 -5.72
C GLN A 213 -11.56 -9.09 -5.90
N GLU A 214 -12.69 -9.72 -6.23
CA GLU A 214 -12.77 -11.18 -6.31
C GLU A 214 -11.92 -11.72 -7.47
N HIS A 215 -11.11 -12.73 -7.13
CA HIS A 215 -10.04 -13.29 -7.96
C HIS A 215 -10.07 -14.83 -7.88
N PRO A 216 -10.22 -15.59 -8.98
CA PRO A 216 -10.46 -17.03 -8.87
C PRO A 216 -9.28 -17.82 -8.30
N TYR A 217 -8.05 -17.38 -8.58
CA TYR A 217 -6.82 -18.02 -8.10
C TYR A 217 -6.23 -17.28 -6.90
N TYR A 218 -6.34 -17.88 -5.71
CA TYR A 218 -5.85 -17.29 -4.45
C TYR A 218 -4.33 -17.02 -4.48
N GLY A 219 -3.56 -17.88 -5.16
CA GLY A 219 -2.12 -17.68 -5.37
C GLY A 219 -1.72 -16.59 -6.38
N SER A 220 -2.69 -15.81 -6.90
CA SER A 220 -2.42 -14.54 -7.60
C SER A 220 -2.27 -13.35 -6.65
N PHE A 221 -2.44 -13.57 -5.34
CA PHE A 221 -2.35 -12.53 -4.30
C PHE A 221 -3.34 -11.36 -4.49
N GLY A 222 -4.39 -11.55 -5.29
CA GLY A 222 -5.38 -10.53 -5.64
C GLY A 222 -5.29 -10.02 -7.08
N TYR A 223 -4.15 -10.17 -7.75
CA TYR A 223 -3.90 -9.51 -9.03
C TYR A 223 -4.75 -10.06 -10.19
N HIS A 224 -5.11 -11.34 -10.19
CA HIS A 224 -5.92 -11.93 -11.28
C HIS A 224 -7.43 -11.78 -11.00
N VAL A 225 -7.91 -10.54 -11.03
CA VAL A 225 -9.33 -10.18 -10.80
C VAL A 225 -10.25 -10.75 -11.88
N SER A 226 -11.38 -11.32 -11.46
CA SER A 226 -12.47 -11.77 -12.35
C SER A 226 -13.74 -10.95 -12.22
N SER A 227 -14.08 -10.51 -11.00
CA SER A 227 -15.38 -9.91 -10.70
C SER A 227 -15.17 -8.59 -9.94
N PHE A 228 -14.98 -7.52 -10.71
CA PHE A 228 -14.47 -6.22 -10.27
C PHE A 228 -15.33 -5.52 -9.21
N TYR A 229 -16.62 -5.84 -9.15
CA TYR A 229 -17.61 -5.30 -8.20
C TYR A 229 -17.89 -6.21 -6.99
N ALA A 230 -17.28 -7.40 -6.93
CA ALA A 230 -17.43 -8.30 -5.79
C ALA A 230 -16.22 -8.20 -4.85
N CYS A 231 -16.46 -8.06 -3.55
CA CYS A 231 -15.42 -8.28 -2.56
C CYS A 231 -15.18 -9.79 -2.39
N SER A 232 -13.93 -10.22 -2.22
CA SER A 232 -13.59 -11.66 -2.22
C SER A 232 -14.35 -12.42 -1.12
N SER A 233 -15.17 -13.38 -1.56
CA SER A 233 -16.02 -14.21 -0.71
C SER A 233 -15.26 -15.08 0.27
N ARG A 234 -13.99 -15.36 -0.02
CA ARG A 234 -13.07 -16.12 0.83
C ARG A 234 -12.92 -15.55 2.22
N PHE A 235 -13.07 -14.24 2.37
CA PHE A 235 -12.86 -13.54 3.63
C PHE A 235 -14.17 -13.23 4.38
N GLY A 236 -15.34 -13.45 3.76
CA GLY A 236 -16.65 -13.23 4.38
C GLY A 236 -17.67 -12.58 3.44
N THR A 237 -18.56 -11.76 4.02
CA THR A 237 -19.60 -11.03 3.30
C THR A 237 -19.23 -9.57 3.04
N PRO A 238 -19.88 -8.89 2.07
CA PRO A 238 -19.80 -7.44 1.91
C PRO A 238 -20.03 -6.66 3.22
N ASP A 239 -20.98 -7.10 4.06
CA ASP A 239 -21.25 -6.48 5.35
C ASP A 239 -20.12 -6.68 6.37
N ASP A 240 -19.35 -7.77 6.30
CA ASP A 240 -18.17 -7.97 7.15
C ASP A 240 -17.04 -7.01 6.76
N LEU A 241 -16.83 -6.78 5.46
CA LEU A 241 -15.90 -5.77 4.97
C LEU A 241 -16.33 -4.34 5.37
N LYS A 242 -17.62 -4.00 5.22
CA LYS A 242 -18.15 -2.71 5.70
C LYS A 242 -17.94 -2.53 7.21
N ARG A 243 -18.09 -3.59 8.02
CA ARG A 243 -17.82 -3.56 9.46
C ARG A 243 -16.33 -3.38 9.77
N LEU A 244 -15.43 -3.97 8.98
CA LEU A 244 -13.99 -3.77 9.11
C LEU A 244 -13.63 -2.30 8.86
N ILE A 245 -14.09 -1.72 7.76
CA ILE A 245 -13.82 -0.31 7.39
C ILE A 245 -14.40 0.65 8.44
N ASP A 246 -15.67 0.44 8.84
CA ASP A 246 -16.30 1.24 9.88
C ASP A 246 -15.62 1.13 11.25
N GLU A 247 -14.88 0.05 11.54
CA GLU A 247 -14.08 -0.07 12.77
C GLU A 247 -12.71 0.61 12.63
N ALA A 248 -12.04 0.50 11.49
CA ALA A 248 -10.81 1.25 11.19
C ALA A 248 -11.05 2.76 11.33
N HIS A 249 -12.15 3.26 10.77
CA HIS A 249 -12.57 4.67 10.90
C HIS A 249 -12.83 5.10 12.35
N LYS A 250 -13.28 4.21 13.25
CA LYS A 250 -13.44 4.53 14.69
C LYS A 250 -12.10 4.65 15.40
N LEU A 251 -11.09 3.89 14.96
CA LEU A 251 -9.73 3.90 15.49
C LEU A 251 -8.87 5.04 14.89
N GLY A 252 -9.41 5.82 13.94
CA GLY A 252 -8.66 6.90 13.28
C GLY A 252 -7.87 6.42 12.05
N ILE A 253 -8.07 5.19 11.61
CA ILE A 253 -7.31 4.54 10.54
C ILE A 253 -8.06 4.66 9.21
N ALA A 254 -7.40 5.22 8.20
CA ALA A 254 -7.88 5.26 6.83
C ALA A 254 -7.75 3.88 6.15
N VAL A 255 -8.67 3.53 5.26
CA VAL A 255 -8.63 2.27 4.51
C VAL A 255 -8.43 2.55 3.03
N ILE A 256 -7.24 2.23 2.52
CA ILE A 256 -6.89 2.32 1.10
C ILE A 256 -7.00 0.92 0.50
N MET A 257 -7.57 0.81 -0.69
CA MET A 257 -7.81 -0.46 -1.37
C MET A 257 -6.87 -0.65 -2.57
N ASP A 258 -6.38 -1.86 -2.80
CA ASP A 258 -5.77 -2.25 -4.08
C ASP A 258 -6.85 -2.33 -5.17
N ILE A 259 -6.68 -1.55 -6.25
CA ILE A 259 -7.58 -1.55 -7.41
C ILE A 259 -6.81 -1.96 -8.68
N VAL A 260 -7.11 -3.16 -9.16
CA VAL A 260 -6.36 -3.79 -10.25
C VAL A 260 -7.04 -3.51 -11.58
N HIS A 261 -6.93 -2.28 -12.06
CA HIS A 261 -7.50 -1.86 -13.35
C HIS A 261 -6.50 -1.92 -14.51
N SER A 262 -5.31 -2.48 -14.30
CA SER A 262 -4.30 -2.69 -15.34
C SER A 262 -4.59 -3.88 -16.26
N HIS A 263 -5.24 -4.92 -15.75
CA HIS A 263 -5.55 -6.16 -16.48
C HIS A 263 -6.74 -6.91 -15.85
N ALA A 264 -7.17 -7.99 -16.50
CA ALA A 264 -8.15 -8.94 -15.97
C ALA A 264 -7.71 -10.39 -16.24
N VAL A 265 -8.23 -11.34 -15.48
CA VAL A 265 -7.96 -12.77 -15.70
C VAL A 265 -8.53 -13.26 -17.05
N LYS A 266 -7.87 -14.24 -17.67
CA LYS A 266 -8.31 -14.85 -18.96
C LYS A 266 -9.59 -15.67 -18.89
N ASN A 267 -10.10 -16.02 -17.71
CA ASN A 267 -11.26 -16.89 -17.55
C ASN A 267 -12.49 -16.36 -18.32
N GLU A 268 -13.08 -17.22 -19.16
CA GLU A 268 -14.32 -16.91 -19.87
C GLU A 268 -15.59 -17.18 -19.03
N VAL A 269 -15.55 -18.12 -18.09
CA VAL A 269 -16.72 -18.55 -17.32
C VAL A 269 -16.86 -17.68 -16.06
N GLU A 270 -15.79 -17.57 -15.29
CA GLU A 270 -15.77 -16.82 -14.03
C GLU A 270 -15.43 -15.34 -14.21
N GLY A 271 -14.84 -14.95 -15.35
CA GLY A 271 -14.35 -13.60 -15.63
C GLY A 271 -14.87 -13.01 -16.93
N LEU A 272 -14.37 -11.81 -17.25
CA LEU A 272 -14.84 -11.00 -18.38
C LEU A 272 -14.34 -11.49 -19.75
N GLY A 273 -13.49 -12.54 -19.81
CA GLY A 273 -12.62 -12.84 -20.95
C GLY A 273 -13.31 -13.02 -22.31
N ARG A 274 -14.60 -13.41 -22.28
CA ARG A 274 -15.44 -13.56 -23.46
C ARG A 274 -16.95 -13.49 -23.12
N LEU A 275 -17.37 -12.45 -22.40
CA LEU A 275 -18.69 -12.35 -21.78
C LEU A 275 -19.85 -12.55 -22.78
N ASP A 276 -19.90 -11.77 -23.86
CA ASP A 276 -20.98 -11.79 -24.87
C ASP A 276 -20.63 -12.59 -26.15
N GLY A 277 -19.61 -13.45 -26.06
CA GLY A 277 -19.08 -14.21 -27.20
C GLY A 277 -18.02 -13.47 -28.03
N SER A 278 -17.93 -12.15 -27.91
CA SER A 278 -16.82 -11.37 -28.47
C SER A 278 -15.57 -11.47 -27.60
N TYR A 279 -14.38 -11.29 -28.19
CA TYR A 279 -13.11 -11.29 -27.45
C TYR A 279 -12.69 -9.89 -26.99
N ASP A 280 -13.36 -8.86 -27.50
CA ASP A 280 -12.98 -7.44 -27.42
C ASP A 280 -14.06 -6.55 -26.78
N LEU A 281 -15.07 -7.12 -26.11
CA LEU A 281 -16.09 -6.36 -25.37
C LEU A 281 -15.46 -5.36 -24.39
N TYR A 282 -14.58 -5.85 -23.51
CA TYR A 282 -13.84 -5.06 -22.52
C TYR A 282 -12.36 -4.82 -22.90
N PHE A 283 -11.84 -5.59 -23.84
CA PHE A 283 -10.41 -5.70 -24.12
C PHE A 283 -10.06 -5.20 -25.52
N TYR A 284 -8.77 -4.98 -25.79
CA TYR A 284 -8.31 -4.67 -27.14
C TYR A 284 -8.64 -5.82 -28.11
N GLY A 285 -9.03 -5.49 -29.34
CA GLY A 285 -9.36 -6.48 -30.40
C GLY A 285 -8.17 -6.92 -31.26
N ASP A 286 -6.97 -6.43 -30.96
CA ASP A 286 -5.74 -6.70 -31.71
C ASP A 286 -4.67 -7.38 -30.83
N GLY A 287 -3.41 -7.37 -31.27
CA GLY A 287 -2.29 -7.98 -30.53
C GLY A 287 -2.06 -7.43 -29.12
N ARG A 288 -2.60 -6.24 -28.79
CA ARG A 288 -2.55 -5.66 -27.43
C ARG A 288 -3.50 -6.33 -26.44
N ARG A 289 -4.33 -7.30 -26.87
CA ARG A 289 -5.32 -7.96 -26.00
C ARG A 289 -4.72 -8.67 -24.80
N GLU A 290 -3.51 -9.24 -24.93
CA GLU A 290 -2.94 -10.12 -23.90
C GLU A 290 -1.63 -9.56 -23.34
N HIS A 291 -1.48 -9.59 -22.02
CA HIS A 291 -0.25 -9.20 -21.36
C HIS A 291 0.81 -10.32 -21.48
N PRO A 292 1.98 -10.09 -22.10
CA PRO A 292 2.92 -11.14 -22.49
C PRO A 292 3.62 -11.82 -21.31
N ALA A 293 3.61 -11.22 -20.12
CA ALA A 293 4.27 -11.75 -18.92
C ALA A 293 3.31 -12.28 -17.83
N TRP A 294 2.01 -11.93 -17.87
CA TRP A 294 1.06 -12.21 -16.77
C TRP A 294 -0.08 -13.15 -17.16
N ASP A 295 -0.07 -13.72 -18.37
CA ASP A 295 -1.13 -14.59 -18.90
C ASP A 295 -2.54 -14.01 -18.69
N SER A 296 -2.68 -12.71 -18.92
CA SER A 296 -3.85 -11.90 -18.57
C SER A 296 -4.34 -11.05 -19.75
N LEU A 297 -5.49 -10.41 -19.60
CA LEU A 297 -6.16 -9.59 -20.63
C LEU A 297 -6.06 -8.11 -20.33
N LEU A 298 -5.86 -7.28 -21.36
CA LEU A 298 -5.65 -5.83 -21.24
C LEU A 298 -6.87 -5.05 -21.76
N PHE A 299 -7.38 -4.16 -20.90
CA PHE A 299 -8.56 -3.35 -21.18
C PHE A 299 -8.37 -2.40 -22.36
N ASP A 300 -9.43 -2.22 -23.16
CA ASP A 300 -9.46 -1.18 -24.18
C ASP A 300 -9.95 0.13 -23.56
N TYR A 301 -9.02 0.86 -22.95
CA TYR A 301 -9.30 2.16 -22.32
C TYR A 301 -9.82 3.23 -23.31
N GLY A 302 -9.78 2.98 -24.62
CA GLY A 302 -10.35 3.86 -25.64
C GLY A 302 -11.87 3.77 -25.76
N LYS A 303 -12.48 2.67 -25.28
CA LYS A 303 -13.93 2.43 -25.35
C LYS A 303 -14.66 3.13 -24.20
N ASN A 304 -15.63 3.99 -24.51
CA ASN A 304 -16.44 4.68 -23.50
C ASN A 304 -17.21 3.71 -22.58
N THR A 305 -17.57 2.50 -23.06
CA THR A 305 -18.20 1.45 -22.25
C THR A 305 -17.25 0.83 -21.22
N VAL A 306 -15.96 0.71 -21.56
CA VAL A 306 -14.90 0.27 -20.64
C VAL A 306 -14.57 1.37 -19.64
N LEU A 307 -14.46 2.63 -20.09
CA LEU A 307 -14.34 3.79 -19.20
C LEU A 307 -15.52 3.88 -18.23
N HIS A 308 -16.75 3.68 -18.71
CA HIS A 308 -17.95 3.62 -17.88
C HIS A 308 -17.87 2.50 -16.83
N PHE A 309 -17.44 1.30 -17.21
CA PHE A 309 -17.25 0.16 -16.30
C PHE A 309 -16.19 0.45 -15.22
N LEU A 310 -15.00 0.91 -15.58
CA LEU A 310 -13.87 1.10 -14.65
C LEU A 310 -14.05 2.33 -13.76
N LEU A 311 -14.53 3.46 -14.30
CA LEU A 311 -14.81 4.67 -13.53
C LEU A 311 -15.96 4.45 -12.53
N SER A 312 -17.02 3.75 -12.96
CA SER A 312 -18.10 3.36 -12.05
C SER A 312 -17.62 2.41 -10.95
N ASN A 313 -16.59 1.59 -11.19
CA ASN A 313 -16.02 0.72 -10.17
C ASN A 313 -15.26 1.53 -9.11
N CYS A 314 -14.47 2.54 -9.52
CA CYS A 314 -13.85 3.49 -8.60
C CYS A 314 -14.90 4.17 -7.70
N LYS A 315 -16.01 4.65 -8.29
CA LYS A 315 -17.10 5.26 -7.53
C LYS A 315 -17.83 4.27 -6.62
N TYR A 316 -18.04 3.03 -7.06
CA TYR A 316 -18.69 1.98 -6.27
C TYR A 316 -18.00 1.72 -4.94
N TRP A 317 -16.68 1.50 -4.95
CA TRP A 317 -15.91 1.23 -3.74
C TRP A 317 -15.91 2.43 -2.76
N LEU A 318 -15.93 3.67 -3.27
CA LEU A 318 -16.06 4.88 -2.45
C LEU A 318 -17.49 5.07 -1.89
N GLU A 319 -18.55 4.81 -2.68
CA GLU A 319 -19.93 5.03 -2.24
C GLU A 319 -20.49 3.88 -1.38
N GLU A 320 -20.23 2.61 -1.73
CA GLU A 320 -20.81 1.44 -1.06
C GLU A 320 -20.01 0.99 0.18
N PHE A 321 -18.68 0.98 0.07
CA PHE A 321 -17.78 0.46 1.11
C PHE A 321 -17.05 1.54 1.91
N LYS A 322 -17.11 2.81 1.48
CA LYS A 322 -16.45 3.94 2.17
C LYS A 322 -14.93 3.77 2.30
N PHE A 323 -14.29 3.16 1.32
CA PHE A 323 -12.83 3.24 1.19
C PHE A 323 -12.37 4.71 1.09
N ASP A 324 -11.19 4.98 1.63
CA ASP A 324 -10.60 6.31 1.70
C ASP A 324 -9.66 6.61 0.54
N GLY A 325 -9.56 5.71 -0.43
CA GLY A 325 -8.60 5.84 -1.51
C GLY A 325 -8.23 4.51 -2.14
N PHE A 326 -7.33 4.57 -3.11
CA PHE A 326 -6.85 3.42 -3.85
C PHE A 326 -5.34 3.44 -4.09
N ARG A 327 -4.72 2.26 -4.07
CA ARG A 327 -3.50 2.00 -4.84
C ARG A 327 -3.92 1.41 -6.18
N PHE A 328 -3.49 2.04 -7.27
CA PHE A 328 -3.63 1.47 -8.61
C PHE A 328 -2.41 0.60 -8.88
N ASP A 329 -2.65 -0.67 -9.17
CA ASP A 329 -1.59 -1.69 -9.32
C ASP A 329 -1.21 -1.92 -10.78
N GLY A 330 0.09 -2.09 -11.03
CA GLY A 330 0.63 -2.29 -12.37
C GLY A 330 0.55 -1.06 -13.28
N VAL A 331 0.65 0.17 -12.74
CA VAL A 331 0.53 1.41 -13.53
C VAL A 331 1.59 1.48 -14.63
N THR A 332 2.82 1.00 -14.38
CA THR A 332 3.86 0.91 -15.44
C THR A 332 3.42 0.04 -16.62
N SER A 333 2.65 -1.03 -16.38
CA SER A 333 2.10 -1.86 -17.46
C SER A 333 1.02 -1.14 -18.26
N MET A 334 0.30 -0.21 -17.64
CA MET A 334 -0.73 0.61 -18.27
C MET A 334 -0.13 1.75 -19.09
N LEU A 335 0.94 2.39 -18.60
CA LEU A 335 1.51 3.58 -19.23
C LEU A 335 2.18 3.29 -20.59
N TYR A 336 2.63 2.06 -20.84
CA TYR A 336 3.49 1.72 -21.97
C TYR A 336 3.00 0.49 -22.74
N TYR A 337 3.06 0.52 -24.09
CA TYR A 337 2.66 -0.62 -24.93
C TYR A 337 3.58 -1.85 -24.80
N ASP A 338 4.83 -1.67 -24.34
CA ASP A 338 5.75 -2.76 -23.96
C ASP A 338 5.70 -3.09 -22.46
N HIS A 339 4.80 -2.44 -21.72
CA HIS A 339 4.58 -2.60 -20.29
C HIS A 339 5.83 -2.32 -19.41
N GLY A 340 6.81 -1.59 -19.95
CA GLY A 340 8.11 -1.36 -19.32
C GLY A 340 9.04 -2.59 -19.31
N LEU A 341 8.65 -3.71 -19.95
CA LEU A 341 9.39 -4.96 -19.91
C LEU A 341 10.73 -4.84 -20.65
N GLY A 342 11.83 -5.02 -19.91
CA GLY A 342 13.18 -4.95 -20.47
C GLY A 342 13.66 -3.53 -20.81
N LYS A 343 12.92 -2.49 -20.41
CA LYS A 343 13.36 -1.10 -20.52
C LYS A 343 14.11 -0.64 -19.26
N ALA A 344 14.96 0.37 -19.47
CA ALA A 344 15.65 1.09 -18.41
C ALA A 344 15.38 2.58 -18.62
N PHE A 345 14.75 3.23 -17.63
CA PHE A 345 14.35 4.63 -17.72
C PHE A 345 15.48 5.50 -17.16
N GLY A 346 16.36 6.00 -18.05
CA GLY A 346 17.56 6.75 -17.68
C GLY A 346 17.54 8.22 -18.12
N SER A 347 16.59 8.59 -18.97
CA SER A 347 16.47 9.90 -19.60
C SER A 347 15.00 10.24 -19.86
N TYR A 348 14.70 11.51 -20.10
CA TYR A 348 13.31 11.91 -20.38
C TYR A 348 12.79 11.39 -21.71
N ALA A 349 13.68 11.05 -22.65
CA ALA A 349 13.28 10.44 -23.91
C ALA A 349 12.68 9.04 -23.70
N ASP A 350 13.06 8.32 -22.63
CA ASP A 350 12.55 6.98 -22.34
C ASP A 350 11.08 6.96 -21.86
N TYR A 351 10.53 8.13 -21.49
CA TYR A 351 9.12 8.31 -21.13
C TYR A 351 8.24 8.86 -22.25
N TYR A 352 8.85 9.40 -23.32
CA TYR A 352 8.21 10.19 -24.37
C TYR A 352 8.76 9.82 -25.76
N ASP A 353 8.84 8.52 -26.05
CA ASP A 353 9.33 7.93 -27.30
C ASP A 353 8.20 7.55 -28.29
N GLY A 354 6.93 7.76 -27.92
CA GLY A 354 5.76 7.34 -28.68
C GLY A 354 5.26 5.93 -28.30
N ASN A 355 5.82 5.33 -27.26
CA ASN A 355 5.42 4.04 -26.69
C ASN A 355 4.32 4.19 -25.61
N GLU A 356 3.91 5.42 -25.28
CA GLU A 356 2.88 5.67 -24.27
C GLU A 356 1.48 5.24 -24.73
N ASP A 357 0.73 4.50 -23.90
CA ASP A 357 -0.71 4.27 -24.13
C ASP A 357 -1.49 5.50 -23.64
N THR A 358 -1.84 6.38 -24.59
CA THR A 358 -2.58 7.61 -24.30
C THR A 358 -4.02 7.35 -23.86
N ASN A 359 -4.62 6.20 -24.19
CA ASN A 359 -5.95 5.83 -23.69
C ASN A 359 -5.85 5.48 -22.20
N ALA A 360 -4.84 4.71 -21.80
CA ALA A 360 -4.59 4.34 -20.42
C ALA A 360 -4.25 5.56 -19.56
N ILE A 361 -3.39 6.46 -20.05
CA ILE A 361 -3.09 7.75 -19.38
C ILE A 361 -4.37 8.60 -19.23
N THR A 362 -5.21 8.64 -20.26
CA THR A 362 -6.48 9.38 -20.23
C THR A 362 -7.41 8.79 -19.15
N TYR A 363 -7.58 7.46 -19.14
CA TYR A 363 -8.35 6.75 -18.14
C TYR A 363 -7.84 7.02 -16.71
N LEU A 364 -6.54 6.87 -16.45
CA LEU A 364 -5.94 7.10 -15.13
C LEU A 364 -6.14 8.55 -14.66
N THR A 365 -6.06 9.52 -15.57
CA THR A 365 -6.31 10.92 -15.24
C THR A 365 -7.78 11.17 -14.88
N LEU A 366 -8.71 10.62 -15.66
CA LEU A 366 -10.15 10.71 -15.40
C LEU A 366 -10.55 9.98 -14.11
N ALA A 367 -9.91 8.85 -13.80
CA ALA A 367 -10.13 8.11 -12.56
C ALA A 367 -9.73 8.94 -11.33
N ASN A 368 -8.53 9.55 -11.34
CA ASN A 368 -8.11 10.46 -10.27
C ASN A 368 -9.07 11.66 -10.15
N MET A 369 -9.47 12.28 -11.25
CA MET A 369 -10.44 13.37 -11.23
C MET A 369 -11.78 12.97 -10.59
N LEU A 370 -12.33 11.81 -10.95
CA LEU A 370 -13.56 11.27 -10.37
C LEU A 370 -13.41 10.94 -8.88
N ILE A 371 -12.31 10.31 -8.48
CA ILE A 371 -12.06 9.92 -7.09
C ILE A 371 -12.09 11.15 -6.18
N HIS A 372 -11.42 12.24 -6.58
CA HIS A 372 -11.43 13.50 -5.84
C HIS A 372 -12.73 14.32 -5.99
N GLU A 373 -13.52 14.09 -7.05
CA GLU A 373 -14.87 14.65 -7.19
C GLU A 373 -15.86 13.99 -6.21
N VAL A 374 -15.75 12.67 -6.02
CA VAL A 374 -16.58 11.88 -5.08
C VAL A 374 -16.14 12.08 -3.63
N ASN A 375 -14.83 12.06 -3.37
CA ASN A 375 -14.25 12.35 -2.05
C ASN A 375 -12.99 13.23 -2.18
N PRO A 376 -13.07 14.54 -1.90
CA PRO A 376 -11.93 15.46 -1.97
C PRO A 376 -10.77 15.18 -1.02
N ASN A 377 -10.92 14.24 -0.08
CA ASN A 377 -9.86 13.78 0.83
C ASN A 377 -9.45 12.32 0.56
N ALA A 378 -9.90 11.72 -0.55
CA ALA A 378 -9.44 10.40 -0.96
C ALA A 378 -7.95 10.43 -1.29
N ILE A 379 -7.26 9.34 -1.02
CA ILE A 379 -5.83 9.14 -1.29
C ILE A 379 -5.66 8.30 -2.56
N THR A 380 -4.89 8.78 -3.54
CA THR A 380 -4.53 7.96 -4.71
C THR A 380 -3.03 7.68 -4.79
N ILE A 381 -2.67 6.40 -4.90
CA ILE A 381 -1.30 5.91 -4.95
C ILE A 381 -1.08 5.17 -6.28
N ALA A 382 -0.04 5.52 -7.02
CA ALA A 382 0.38 4.77 -8.20
C ALA A 382 1.51 3.78 -7.85
N GLU A 383 1.28 2.49 -8.10
CA GLU A 383 2.34 1.49 -8.19
C GLU A 383 3.03 1.61 -9.56
N GLU A 384 4.10 2.39 -9.60
CA GLU A 384 4.77 2.78 -10.84
C GLU A 384 6.28 2.82 -10.63
N MET A 385 7.00 2.03 -11.43
CA MET A 385 8.45 1.82 -11.33
C MET A 385 9.25 2.78 -12.22
N SER A 386 8.76 3.15 -13.41
CA SER A 386 9.57 3.81 -14.45
C SER A 386 10.17 5.14 -14.01
N GLY A 387 9.41 5.97 -13.31
CA GLY A 387 9.83 7.34 -12.99
C GLY A 387 9.04 8.44 -13.71
N MET A 388 7.94 8.11 -14.41
CA MET A 388 7.27 9.03 -15.35
C MET A 388 6.97 10.43 -14.75
N PRO A 389 7.52 11.52 -15.33
CA PRO A 389 7.28 12.88 -14.84
C PRO A 389 5.81 13.31 -14.90
N GLY A 390 5.33 13.83 -13.76
CA GLY A 390 3.98 14.34 -13.58
C GLY A 390 2.96 13.28 -13.15
N LEU A 391 3.39 12.06 -12.80
CA LEU A 391 2.48 11.01 -12.36
C LEU A 391 1.71 11.43 -11.09
N ALA A 392 2.45 11.75 -10.02
CA ALA A 392 1.92 12.25 -8.75
C ALA A 392 1.88 13.78 -8.68
N ALA A 393 1.60 14.42 -9.82
CA ALA A 393 1.39 15.87 -9.94
C ALA A 393 -0.05 16.17 -10.36
N LYS A 394 -0.56 17.34 -9.97
CA LYS A 394 -1.96 17.74 -10.22
C LYS A 394 -2.28 17.83 -11.70
N TYR A 395 -3.48 17.39 -12.08
CA TYR A 395 -4.01 17.54 -13.43
C TYR A 395 -3.91 18.97 -13.97
N ALA A 396 -4.35 19.97 -13.18
CA ALA A 396 -4.31 21.39 -13.54
C ALA A 396 -2.89 21.97 -13.76
N ASP A 397 -1.85 21.24 -13.33
CA ASP A 397 -0.45 21.60 -13.52
C ASP A 397 0.21 20.81 -14.68
N GLY A 398 -0.49 19.84 -15.29
CA GLY A 398 -0.04 18.99 -16.41
C GLY A 398 0.30 17.54 -16.04
N GLY A 399 -0.07 17.11 -14.82
CA GLY A 399 0.12 15.74 -14.34
C GLY A 399 -1.07 14.81 -14.57
N ILE A 400 -0.93 13.55 -14.13
CA ILE A 400 -1.96 12.49 -14.19
C ILE A 400 -2.90 12.58 -12.96
N GLY A 401 -2.49 13.26 -11.89
CA GLY A 401 -3.37 13.61 -10.77
C GLY A 401 -3.35 12.65 -9.58
N PHE A 402 -2.42 11.70 -9.52
CA PHE A 402 -2.20 10.92 -8.30
C PHE A 402 -1.71 11.81 -7.15
N ASP A 403 -2.08 11.50 -5.91
CA ASP A 403 -1.49 12.15 -4.72
C ASP A 403 -0.07 11.67 -4.44
N TYR A 404 0.19 10.37 -4.66
CA TYR A 404 1.46 9.70 -4.36
C TYR A 404 1.84 8.69 -5.45
N ARG A 405 3.13 8.39 -5.54
CA ARG A 405 3.67 7.20 -6.21
C ARG A 405 4.49 6.34 -5.25
N MET A 406 4.66 5.06 -5.55
CA MET A 406 5.58 4.21 -4.79
C MET A 406 7.06 4.53 -5.13
N ALA A 407 7.92 4.55 -4.11
CA ALA A 407 9.37 4.74 -4.27
C ALA A 407 10.09 3.39 -4.47
N MET A 408 9.76 2.69 -5.57
CA MET A 408 10.11 1.28 -5.79
C MET A 408 11.63 0.99 -5.86
N GLY A 409 12.46 2.01 -6.13
CA GLY A 409 13.93 1.87 -6.10
C GLY A 409 14.53 1.69 -4.70
N ILE A 410 13.83 2.11 -3.63
CA ILE A 410 14.36 2.03 -2.26
C ILE A 410 14.52 0.56 -1.78
N PRO A 411 13.52 -0.33 -1.94
CA PRO A 411 13.70 -1.77 -1.69
C PRO A 411 14.82 -2.39 -2.50
N ASP A 412 14.85 -2.14 -3.83
CA ASP A 412 15.89 -2.68 -4.72
C ASP A 412 17.29 -2.26 -4.27
N TYR A 413 17.45 -1.00 -3.83
CA TYR A 413 18.68 -0.52 -3.23
C TYR A 413 19.06 -1.29 -1.97
N TRP A 414 18.14 -1.46 -1.01
CA TRP A 414 18.44 -2.19 0.23
C TRP A 414 18.76 -3.67 -0.01
N ILE A 415 17.98 -4.35 -0.86
CA ILE A 415 18.23 -5.75 -1.25
C ILE A 415 19.61 -5.87 -1.88
N LYS A 416 19.96 -4.97 -2.80
CA LYS A 416 21.26 -4.95 -3.47
C LYS A 416 22.41 -4.70 -2.50
N MET A 417 22.26 -3.73 -1.58
CA MET A 417 23.26 -3.46 -0.54
C MET A 417 23.50 -4.68 0.34
N ILE A 418 22.44 -5.35 0.81
CA ILE A 418 22.56 -6.54 1.67
C ILE A 418 23.13 -7.75 0.91
N LYS A 419 22.83 -7.88 -0.39
CA LYS A 419 23.20 -9.04 -1.22
C LYS A 419 24.58 -8.94 -1.87
N GLU A 420 25.00 -7.73 -2.25
CA GLU A 420 26.18 -7.51 -3.11
C GLU A 420 27.32 -6.76 -2.42
N LYS A 421 27.08 -6.18 -1.23
CA LYS A 421 28.06 -5.38 -0.48
C LYS A 421 28.32 -5.97 0.90
N LYS A 422 29.55 -5.84 1.38
CA LYS A 422 29.84 -6.05 2.80
C LYS A 422 29.51 -4.77 3.57
N ASP A 423 29.31 -4.88 4.88
CA ASP A 423 28.97 -3.75 5.75
C ASP A 423 29.96 -2.58 5.59
N GLU A 424 31.25 -2.84 5.41
CA GLU A 424 32.29 -1.81 5.25
C GLU A 424 32.15 -1.00 3.94
N ASP A 425 31.49 -1.56 2.92
CA ASP A 425 31.21 -0.90 1.64
C ASP A 425 29.88 -0.09 1.67
N TRP A 426 29.24 0.04 2.85
CA TRP A 426 27.98 0.78 2.99
C TRP A 426 28.24 2.27 3.21
N HIS A 427 28.16 3.04 2.12
CA HIS A 427 28.49 4.47 2.11
C HIS A 427 27.27 5.36 2.46
N PRO A 428 27.28 6.11 3.59
CA PRO A 428 26.36 7.20 3.92
C PRO A 428 25.94 8.09 2.75
N THR A 429 26.87 8.49 1.87
CA THR A 429 26.56 9.33 0.70
C THR A 429 25.56 8.65 -0.24
N SER A 430 25.74 7.36 -0.50
CA SER A 430 24.86 6.57 -1.36
C SER A 430 23.51 6.31 -0.70
N ILE A 431 23.49 6.01 0.60
CA ILE A 431 22.24 5.77 1.35
C ILE A 431 21.39 7.05 1.35
N PHE A 432 22.00 8.18 1.70
CA PHE A 432 21.28 9.46 1.73
C PHE A 432 20.83 9.90 0.34
N TRP A 433 21.66 9.70 -0.69
CA TRP A 433 21.28 9.99 -2.07
C TRP A 433 20.04 9.21 -2.48
N GLU A 434 20.03 7.87 -2.39
CA GLU A 434 18.91 7.07 -2.87
C GLU A 434 17.60 7.44 -2.18
N LEU A 435 17.62 7.57 -0.85
CA LEU A 435 16.44 7.90 -0.05
C LEU A 435 15.90 9.31 -0.31
N THR A 436 16.69 10.23 -0.84
CA THR A 436 16.30 11.64 -1.09
C THR A 436 16.21 12.03 -2.56
N ASN A 437 16.68 11.19 -3.48
CA ASN A 437 16.66 11.41 -4.93
C ASN A 437 15.24 11.26 -5.49
N ARG A 438 14.49 12.35 -5.55
CA ARG A 438 13.11 12.40 -6.03
C ARG A 438 12.74 13.77 -6.61
N ARG A 439 11.66 13.78 -7.36
CA ARG A 439 11.04 15.00 -7.88
C ARG A 439 10.43 15.83 -6.74
N ALA A 440 10.61 17.15 -6.78
CA ALA A 440 10.12 18.07 -5.74
C ALA A 440 8.67 18.52 -5.94
N ASP A 441 8.09 18.26 -7.12
CA ASP A 441 6.70 18.51 -7.48
C ASP A 441 5.77 17.30 -7.25
N GLU A 442 6.31 16.17 -6.77
CA GLU A 442 5.61 14.92 -6.53
C GLU A 442 5.81 14.43 -5.08
N LYS A 443 4.89 13.61 -4.58
CA LYS A 443 5.04 12.89 -3.31
C LYS A 443 5.24 11.40 -3.53
N THR A 444 5.93 10.76 -2.59
CA THR A 444 6.25 9.33 -2.62
C THR A 444 5.82 8.63 -1.34
N ILE A 445 5.40 7.37 -1.48
CA ILE A 445 5.36 6.39 -0.40
C ILE A 445 6.70 5.66 -0.37
N SER A 446 7.45 5.80 0.73
CA SER A 446 8.75 5.14 0.93
C SER A 446 8.61 3.96 1.88
N TYR A 447 9.29 2.85 1.56
CA TYR A 447 9.23 1.60 2.28
C TYR A 447 10.54 0.83 2.07
N CYS A 448 10.88 -0.07 2.98
CA CYS A 448 12.16 -0.79 2.94
C CYS A 448 12.08 -2.07 2.12
N GLU A 449 10.92 -2.72 2.14
CA GLU A 449 10.60 -3.99 1.49
C GLU A 449 9.07 -4.07 1.34
N SER A 450 8.58 -4.66 0.26
CA SER A 450 7.16 -4.89 -0.01
C SER A 450 6.76 -6.35 0.19
N HIS A 451 5.47 -6.61 -0.02
CA HIS A 451 4.92 -7.94 -0.19
C HIS A 451 5.68 -8.81 -1.21
N ASP A 452 6.27 -8.25 -2.28
CA ASP A 452 7.06 -9.00 -3.29
C ASP A 452 8.31 -9.64 -2.70
N GLN A 453 9.09 -8.90 -1.89
CA GLN A 453 10.28 -9.46 -1.23
C GLN A 453 9.90 -10.49 -0.14
N ALA A 454 8.68 -10.44 0.36
CA ALA A 454 8.16 -11.43 1.27
C ALA A 454 7.71 -12.72 0.55
N LEU A 455 7.48 -12.73 -0.77
CA LEU A 455 7.04 -13.92 -1.52
C LEU A 455 8.16 -14.97 -1.74
N VAL A 456 7.73 -16.21 -1.96
CA VAL A 456 8.59 -17.35 -2.28
C VAL A 456 9.46 -17.09 -3.51
N GLY A 457 10.77 -17.26 -3.34
CA GLY A 457 11.78 -16.95 -4.37
C GLY A 457 12.63 -15.73 -4.02
N ASP A 458 12.14 -14.86 -3.13
CA ASP A 458 12.90 -13.79 -2.50
C ASP A 458 13.04 -14.04 -0.97
N LYS A 459 13.38 -13.00 -0.19
CA LYS A 459 13.56 -13.03 1.27
C LYS A 459 13.37 -11.63 1.85
N THR A 460 12.69 -11.54 3.00
CA THR A 460 12.60 -10.31 3.81
C THR A 460 13.98 -9.80 4.24
N ILE A 461 14.13 -8.51 4.52
CA ILE A 461 15.39 -7.88 4.94
C ILE A 461 15.98 -8.59 6.14
N ILE A 462 15.17 -8.87 7.16
CA ILE A 462 15.63 -9.57 8.37
C ILE A 462 16.14 -10.99 8.05
N PHE A 463 15.45 -11.73 7.17
CA PHE A 463 15.85 -13.09 6.79
C PHE A 463 17.02 -13.10 5.80
N ARG A 464 17.29 -12.00 5.10
CA ARG A 464 18.55 -11.78 4.35
C ARG A 464 19.73 -11.46 5.27
N LEU A 465 19.49 -10.73 6.35
CA LEU A 465 20.51 -10.32 7.31
C LEU A 465 20.92 -11.43 8.29
N ILE A 466 19.97 -12.28 8.69
CA ILE A 466 20.16 -13.30 9.74
C ILE A 466 20.07 -14.75 9.21
N ASP A 467 19.27 -14.99 8.17
CA ASP A 467 19.02 -16.33 7.59
C ASP A 467 18.58 -17.36 8.66
N LYS A 468 19.02 -18.62 8.53
CA LYS A 468 18.68 -19.75 9.40
C LYS A 468 18.99 -19.53 10.89
N GLU A 469 19.83 -18.56 11.26
CA GLU A 469 20.17 -18.29 12.65
C GLU A 469 18.94 -17.78 13.43
N MET A 470 17.94 -17.22 12.74
CA MET A 470 16.65 -16.81 13.33
C MET A 470 15.91 -17.95 14.03
N TYR A 471 16.06 -19.20 13.56
CA TYR A 471 15.35 -20.35 14.14
C TYR A 471 15.95 -20.84 15.48
N TRP A 472 17.17 -20.42 15.81
CA TRP A 472 17.92 -20.96 16.95
C TRP A 472 18.34 -19.88 17.97
N HIS A 473 18.60 -18.65 17.51
CA HIS A 473 19.25 -17.60 18.30
C HIS A 473 18.36 -16.37 18.59
N MET A 474 17.05 -16.51 18.37
CA MET A 474 16.05 -15.46 18.67
C MET A 474 15.52 -15.49 20.12
N MET A 475 16.03 -16.36 20.99
CA MET A 475 15.77 -16.27 22.44
C MET A 475 16.43 -15.02 23.03
N VAL A 476 15.80 -14.38 24.02
CA VAL A 476 16.30 -13.13 24.64
C VAL A 476 17.63 -13.30 25.37
N ASP A 477 17.90 -14.49 25.93
CA ASP A 477 19.12 -14.81 26.69
C ASP A 477 20.29 -15.35 25.83
N ASP A 478 20.08 -15.55 24.54
CA ASP A 478 21.12 -15.95 23.58
C ASP A 478 21.89 -14.74 23.05
N ASN A 479 23.21 -14.86 22.88
CA ASN A 479 24.06 -13.83 22.28
C ASN A 479 24.73 -14.39 21.02
N ASN A 480 24.28 -13.91 19.86
CA ASN A 480 24.73 -14.36 18.55
C ASN A 480 24.93 -13.13 17.67
N PHE A 481 26.19 -12.91 17.27
CA PHE A 481 26.62 -11.75 16.48
C PHE A 481 25.83 -11.56 15.18
N THR A 482 25.40 -12.64 14.52
CA THR A 482 24.61 -12.55 13.28
C THR A 482 23.21 -12.01 13.56
N VAL A 483 22.58 -12.46 14.64
CA VAL A 483 21.27 -11.95 15.09
C VAL A 483 21.37 -10.50 15.54
N GLU A 484 22.35 -10.17 16.38
CA GLU A 484 22.60 -8.80 16.87
C GLU A 484 22.84 -7.82 15.72
N ARG A 485 23.74 -8.18 14.78
CA ARG A 485 23.97 -7.41 13.54
C ARG A 485 22.66 -7.22 12.76
N GLY A 486 21.90 -8.28 12.54
CA GLY A 486 20.69 -8.22 11.74
C GLY A 486 19.60 -7.37 12.38
N MET A 487 19.39 -7.48 13.69
CA MET A 487 18.47 -6.63 14.45
C MET A 487 18.89 -5.16 14.43
N ALA A 488 20.17 -4.86 14.63
CA ALA A 488 20.70 -3.49 14.56
C ALA A 488 20.46 -2.87 13.17
N LEU A 489 20.89 -3.55 12.09
CA LEU A 489 20.72 -3.06 10.73
C LEU A 489 19.24 -2.96 10.32
N HIS A 490 18.38 -3.89 10.73
CA HIS A 490 16.94 -3.83 10.48
C HIS A 490 16.31 -2.55 11.08
N LYS A 491 16.61 -2.26 12.34
CA LYS A 491 16.19 -1.01 13.02
C LYS A 491 16.70 0.23 12.27
N MET A 492 17.98 0.26 11.93
CA MET A 492 18.60 1.41 11.25
C MET A 492 18.04 1.67 9.85
N ILE A 493 17.86 0.62 9.03
CA ILE A 493 17.29 0.69 7.67
C ILE A 493 15.86 1.24 7.71
N ARG A 494 15.03 0.75 8.62
CA ARG A 494 13.64 1.17 8.76
C ARG A 494 13.55 2.62 9.25
N LEU A 495 14.33 2.99 10.27
CA LEU A 495 14.39 4.37 10.77
C LEU A 495 14.91 5.36 9.72
N VAL A 496 16.00 5.07 8.98
CA VAL A 496 16.54 6.02 8.00
C VAL A 496 15.57 6.23 6.83
N THR A 497 14.87 5.17 6.41
CA THR A 497 13.86 5.23 5.35
C THR A 497 12.65 6.06 5.81
N LEU A 498 12.12 5.78 7.00
CA LEU A 498 10.99 6.52 7.58
C LEU A 498 11.35 8.00 7.83
N ALA A 499 12.52 8.29 8.39
CA ALA A 499 12.97 9.64 8.68
C ALA A 499 13.16 10.53 7.42
N THR A 500 13.35 9.91 6.25
CA THR A 500 13.59 10.61 4.97
C THR A 500 12.38 10.70 4.04
N ILE A 501 11.19 10.17 4.41
CA ILE A 501 9.97 10.14 3.57
C ILE A 501 9.61 11.48 2.89
N ASN A 502 8.92 11.43 1.75
CA ASN A 502 8.36 12.60 1.05
C ASN A 502 6.88 12.39 0.71
N GLY A 503 6.09 12.05 1.72
CA GLY A 503 4.67 11.80 1.55
C GLY A 503 4.15 10.87 2.62
N GLY A 504 4.53 9.60 2.52
CA GLY A 504 4.20 8.59 3.51
C GLY A 504 5.25 7.50 3.67
N TYR A 505 5.10 6.73 4.75
CA TYR A 505 5.82 5.49 5.01
C TYR A 505 4.88 4.30 4.80
N LEU A 506 5.41 3.17 4.32
CA LEU A 506 4.67 1.91 4.24
C LEU A 506 5.47 0.76 4.88
N ASN A 507 4.77 -0.08 5.63
CA ASN A 507 5.25 -1.34 6.17
C ASN A 507 4.31 -2.48 5.75
N PHE A 508 4.84 -3.63 5.36
CA PHE A 508 4.04 -4.82 5.04
C PHE A 508 3.97 -5.79 6.23
N MET A 509 2.80 -6.39 6.43
CA MET A 509 2.46 -7.20 7.63
C MET A 509 3.51 -8.25 8.05
N GLY A 510 4.02 -8.09 9.27
CA GLY A 510 5.04 -8.94 9.89
C GLY A 510 6.46 -8.38 9.74
N ASN A 511 6.73 -7.49 8.79
CA ASN A 511 8.07 -6.95 8.60
C ASN A 511 8.43 -5.96 9.73
N GLU A 512 7.45 -5.41 10.46
CA GLU A 512 7.64 -4.55 11.62
C GLU A 512 8.45 -5.22 12.74
N PHE A 513 8.09 -6.47 13.09
CA PHE A 513 8.80 -7.27 14.08
C PHE A 513 9.86 -8.20 13.48
N GLY A 514 10.10 -8.12 12.18
CA GLY A 514 11.04 -8.99 11.48
C GLY A 514 10.58 -10.45 11.41
N HIS A 515 9.39 -10.69 10.87
CA HIS A 515 8.84 -12.02 10.64
C HIS A 515 9.81 -12.92 9.81
N PRO A 516 10.04 -14.19 10.22
CA PRO A 516 10.96 -15.11 9.54
C PRO A 516 10.34 -15.73 8.28
N GLU A 517 11.05 -16.69 7.67
CA GLU A 517 10.58 -17.47 6.51
C GLU A 517 10.24 -16.57 5.28
N TRP A 518 9.14 -16.87 4.59
CA TRP A 518 8.61 -16.19 3.40
C TRP A 518 7.12 -16.51 3.29
N ILE A 519 6.45 -15.96 2.27
CA ILE A 519 5.04 -16.17 1.93
C ILE A 519 4.96 -17.11 0.73
N ASP A 520 4.18 -18.17 0.85
CA ASP A 520 3.87 -19.06 -0.27
C ASP A 520 2.40 -19.46 -0.21
N PHE A 521 1.66 -19.11 -1.27
CA PHE A 521 0.23 -19.40 -1.38
C PHE A 521 -0.03 -20.84 -1.84
N PRO A 522 -1.19 -21.43 -1.50
CA PRO A 522 -1.59 -22.76 -1.96
C PRO A 522 -1.55 -22.89 -3.49
N ARG A 523 -0.69 -23.77 -4.01
CA ARG A 523 -0.53 -24.05 -5.44
C ARG A 523 -0.06 -25.49 -5.66
N GLU A 524 -0.16 -25.99 -6.89
CA GLU A 524 0.29 -27.34 -7.24
C GLU A 524 1.74 -27.61 -6.77
N GLY A 525 2.65 -26.65 -7.00
CA GLY A 525 4.07 -26.75 -6.65
C GLY A 525 4.42 -26.80 -5.16
N ASN A 526 3.45 -26.61 -4.25
CA ASN A 526 3.61 -26.85 -2.81
C ASN A 526 2.56 -27.80 -2.21
N GLY A 527 1.82 -28.52 -3.06
CA GLY A 527 0.78 -29.46 -2.63
C GLY A 527 -0.45 -28.77 -2.03
N TRP A 528 -0.76 -27.54 -2.46
CA TRP A 528 -1.85 -26.71 -1.94
C TRP A 528 -1.73 -26.39 -0.43
N SER A 529 -0.50 -26.20 0.04
CA SER A 529 -0.21 -25.91 1.44
C SER A 529 -0.53 -24.45 1.82
N TYR A 530 -1.10 -24.27 3.00
CA TYR A 530 -1.32 -22.96 3.64
C TYR A 530 -0.21 -22.61 4.66
N LYS A 531 0.82 -23.46 4.84
CA LYS A 531 1.84 -23.32 5.90
C LYS A 531 2.52 -21.94 5.93
N TYR A 532 2.74 -21.35 4.76
CA TYR A 532 3.40 -20.05 4.60
C TYR A 532 2.42 -18.94 4.18
N ALA A 533 1.13 -19.25 4.04
CA ALA A 533 0.07 -18.28 3.73
C ALA A 533 -0.57 -17.74 5.03
N ARG A 534 0.29 -17.35 5.98
CA ARG A 534 -0.07 -16.92 7.35
C ARG A 534 0.91 -15.88 7.89
N ARG A 535 0.59 -15.27 9.04
CA ARG A 535 1.51 -14.49 9.89
C ARG A 535 1.73 -15.23 11.21
N GLN A 536 2.84 -15.01 11.90
CA GLN A 536 3.20 -15.70 13.14
C GLN A 536 3.26 -14.70 14.30
N TRP A 537 2.10 -14.28 14.79
CA TRP A 537 1.96 -13.30 15.87
C TRP A 537 2.45 -13.85 17.22
N ASP A 538 2.40 -15.17 17.41
CA ASP A 538 2.97 -15.85 18.57
C ASP A 538 4.47 -15.59 18.76
N LEU A 539 5.20 -15.27 17.69
CA LEU A 539 6.62 -14.91 17.75
C LEU A 539 6.86 -13.54 18.41
N VAL A 540 5.99 -12.56 18.14
CA VAL A 540 6.11 -11.19 18.67
C VAL A 540 5.44 -11.04 20.04
N ASP A 541 4.36 -11.79 20.29
CA ASP A 541 3.65 -11.82 21.59
C ASP A 541 4.46 -12.55 22.69
N ARG A 542 5.53 -13.27 22.33
CA ARG A 542 6.36 -14.05 23.26
C ARG A 542 7.47 -13.23 23.90
N GLU A 543 7.33 -13.03 25.21
CA GLU A 543 8.29 -12.31 26.04
C GLU A 543 9.70 -12.95 26.11
N ASP A 544 9.84 -14.23 25.77
CA ASP A 544 11.13 -14.95 25.73
C ASP A 544 11.84 -14.87 24.38
N LEU A 545 11.23 -14.23 23.37
CA LEU A 545 11.80 -14.03 22.03
C LEU A 545 12.15 -12.56 21.73
N LYS A 546 13.12 -12.38 20.83
CA LYS A 546 13.66 -11.08 20.41
C LYS A 546 12.79 -10.30 19.42
N TYR A 547 11.77 -10.91 18.81
CA TYR A 547 10.89 -10.23 17.84
C TYR A 547 10.17 -9.01 18.45
N LYS A 548 9.77 -9.10 19.73
CA LYS A 548 9.18 -7.99 20.50
C LYS A 548 10.05 -6.72 20.51
N PHE A 549 11.38 -6.86 20.45
CA PHE A 549 12.31 -5.74 20.44
C PHE A 549 12.31 -4.98 19.11
N LEU A 550 12.06 -5.70 18.00
CA LEU A 550 11.91 -5.08 16.68
C LEU A 550 10.56 -4.35 16.58
N ASN A 551 9.47 -4.95 17.09
CA ASN A 551 8.16 -4.29 17.18
C ASN A 551 8.20 -3.05 18.09
N ALA A 552 8.82 -3.15 19.27
CA ALA A 552 8.96 -2.01 20.18
C ALA A 552 9.71 -0.84 19.52
N PHE A 553 10.71 -1.14 18.68
CA PHE A 553 11.42 -0.11 17.91
C PHE A 553 10.57 0.47 16.77
N ASP A 554 9.75 -0.36 16.09
CA ASP A 554 8.78 0.12 15.09
C ASP A 554 7.85 1.18 15.69
N ASN A 555 7.18 0.82 16.78
CA ASN A 555 6.22 1.67 17.47
C ASN A 555 6.90 2.97 17.95
N ALA A 556 8.15 2.89 18.44
CA ALA A 556 8.91 4.04 18.88
C ALA A 556 9.35 4.97 17.72
N MET A 557 9.72 4.45 16.55
CA MET A 557 10.02 5.31 15.39
C MET A 557 8.75 5.93 14.79
N VAL A 558 7.63 5.20 14.80
CA VAL A 558 6.30 5.68 14.40
C VAL A 558 5.82 6.78 15.35
N GLU A 559 5.96 6.62 16.67
CA GLU A 559 5.61 7.64 17.68
C GLU A 559 6.44 8.92 17.49
N VAL A 560 7.76 8.81 17.29
CA VAL A 560 8.64 9.97 17.11
C VAL A 560 8.22 10.84 15.91
N VAL A 561 7.78 10.21 14.83
CA VAL A 561 7.41 10.90 13.58
C VAL A 561 5.95 11.34 13.55
N SER A 562 5.01 10.53 14.03
CA SER A 562 3.60 10.95 14.20
C SER A 562 3.45 12.08 15.22
N GLY A 563 4.32 12.15 16.23
CA GLY A 563 4.43 13.26 17.17
C GLY A 563 4.90 14.60 16.55
N MET A 564 5.29 14.62 15.27
CA MET A 564 5.65 15.83 14.53
C MET A 564 4.58 16.21 13.50
N TYR A 565 3.86 17.31 13.77
CA TYR A 565 2.88 17.85 12.82
C TYR A 565 3.50 18.12 11.44
N ASP A 566 2.93 17.48 10.41
CA ASP A 566 3.29 17.68 9.00
C ASP A 566 4.76 17.29 8.68
N PHE A 567 5.29 16.27 9.38
CA PHE A 567 6.66 15.79 9.28
C PHE A 567 7.17 15.63 7.83
N GLN A 568 6.33 15.07 6.96
CA GLN A 568 6.63 14.79 5.56
C GLN A 568 6.90 16.07 4.73
N SER A 569 6.40 17.24 5.13
CA SER A 569 6.67 18.52 4.47
C SER A 569 7.94 19.22 4.99
N LEU A 570 8.48 18.79 6.13
CA LEU A 570 9.69 19.36 6.72
C LEU A 570 10.93 18.98 5.87
N PRO A 571 11.86 19.93 5.64
CA PRO A 571 13.05 19.68 4.83
C PRO A 571 13.99 18.67 5.51
N VAL A 572 14.67 17.87 4.69
CA VAL A 572 15.74 16.96 5.11
C VAL A 572 17.08 17.68 4.95
N ASP A 573 17.51 18.36 6.01
CA ASP A 573 18.75 19.14 6.04
C ASP A 573 19.94 18.22 6.34
N LYS A 574 20.71 17.81 5.33
CA LYS A 574 21.95 17.04 5.56
C LYS A 574 22.95 17.86 6.39
N LEU A 575 23.37 17.33 7.55
CA LEU A 575 24.32 17.98 8.45
C LEU A 575 25.73 17.42 8.29
N TRP A 576 25.85 16.11 8.09
CA TRP A 576 27.11 15.39 8.01
C TRP A 576 26.99 14.14 7.16
N GLU A 577 28.02 13.86 6.37
CA GLU A 577 28.25 12.56 5.74
C GLU A 577 29.75 12.32 5.73
N LYS A 578 30.19 11.14 6.16
CA LYS A 578 31.60 10.72 6.05
C LYS A 578 31.67 9.23 5.79
N ASP A 579 31.93 8.86 4.54
CA ASP A 579 31.92 7.46 4.12
C ASP A 579 33.02 6.64 4.79
N ASP A 580 34.20 7.21 5.03
CA ASP A 580 35.31 6.53 5.71
C ASP A 580 34.98 6.12 7.17
N ASP A 581 34.15 6.91 7.86
CA ASP A 581 33.67 6.57 9.22
C ASP A 581 32.33 5.82 9.19
N GLN A 582 31.70 5.76 8.00
CA GLN A 582 30.32 5.33 7.79
C GLN A 582 29.28 6.06 8.67
N VAL A 583 29.51 7.34 8.97
CA VAL A 583 28.60 8.18 9.76
C VAL A 583 27.74 9.08 8.87
N LEU A 584 26.42 9.06 9.12
CA LEU A 584 25.42 9.92 8.51
C LEU A 584 24.72 10.75 9.58
N ALA A 585 24.60 12.07 9.39
CA ALA A 585 23.73 12.91 10.21
C ALA A 585 22.90 13.89 9.37
N PHE A 586 21.60 13.96 9.64
CA PHE A 586 20.71 14.95 9.03
C PHE A 586 19.66 15.43 10.02
N ARG A 587 19.07 16.59 9.72
CA ARG A 587 18.07 17.25 10.54
C ARG A 587 16.72 17.26 9.81
N ARG A 588 15.64 17.14 10.58
CA ARG A 588 14.27 17.37 10.11
C ARG A 588 13.46 18.07 11.19
N GLY A 589 13.08 19.33 10.94
CA GLY A 589 12.41 20.17 11.94
C GLY A 589 13.26 20.45 13.18
N ASP A 590 12.81 19.99 14.35
CA ASP A 590 13.57 20.06 15.61
C ASP A 590 14.31 18.76 15.97
N LEU A 591 14.26 17.73 15.12
CA LEU A 591 15.00 16.47 15.27
C LEU A 591 16.31 16.45 14.47
N ILE A 592 17.34 15.82 15.04
CA ILE A 592 18.56 15.38 14.35
C ILE A 592 18.61 13.86 14.42
N PHE A 593 18.75 13.22 13.27
CA PHE A 593 18.97 11.79 13.13
C PHE A 593 20.46 11.55 12.86
N VAL A 594 21.07 10.64 13.62
CA VAL A 594 22.49 10.29 13.52
C VAL A 594 22.61 8.77 13.44
N PHE A 595 23.37 8.27 12.48
CA PHE A 595 23.60 6.85 12.23
C PHE A 595 25.09 6.58 12.16
N ASN A 596 25.57 5.57 12.91
CA ASN A 596 26.88 4.98 12.72
C ASN A 596 26.70 3.61 12.08
N TRP A 597 26.95 3.51 10.76
CA TRP A 597 26.85 2.26 10.00
C TRP A 597 28.12 1.41 10.09
N ASN A 598 29.19 1.89 10.73
CA ASN A 598 30.44 1.16 10.84
C ASN A 598 30.21 -0.17 11.59
N PRO A 599 30.68 -1.31 11.05
CA PRO A 599 30.45 -2.63 11.65
C PRO A 599 31.31 -2.91 12.89
N ILE A 600 32.33 -2.09 13.18
CA ILE A 600 33.35 -2.35 14.20
C ILE A 600 33.61 -1.11 15.09
N ASP A 601 33.85 0.06 14.48
CA ASP A 601 34.32 1.24 15.21
C ASP A 601 33.18 1.97 15.93
N SER A 602 33.42 2.23 17.22
CA SER A 602 32.61 3.09 18.06
C SER A 602 33.36 4.39 18.32
N PHE A 603 32.73 5.54 18.06
CA PHE A 603 33.39 6.83 18.12
C PHE A 603 33.03 7.63 19.38
N THR A 604 34.01 7.93 20.22
CA THR A 604 33.88 8.88 21.34
C THR A 604 34.13 10.32 20.87
N ASP A 605 33.36 11.28 21.40
CA ASP A 605 33.49 12.71 21.07
C ASP A 605 33.35 13.04 19.56
N TYR A 606 32.61 12.21 18.81
CA TYR A 606 32.43 12.38 17.37
C TYR A 606 31.68 13.69 17.09
N GLY A 607 32.35 14.63 16.43
CA GLY A 607 31.88 15.99 16.24
C GLY A 607 31.35 16.24 14.83
N PHE A 608 30.14 16.77 14.71
CA PHE A 608 29.60 17.32 13.46
C PHE A 608 28.91 18.67 13.69
N LEU A 609 28.69 19.42 12.61
CA LEU A 609 28.09 20.75 12.69
C LEU A 609 26.55 20.69 12.76
N ALA A 610 25.98 21.21 13.84
CA ALA A 610 24.55 21.31 14.07
C ALA A 610 24.14 22.78 14.35
N PRO A 611 22.84 23.14 14.26
CA PRO A 611 22.35 24.41 14.78
C PRO A 611 22.71 24.57 16.27
N ALA A 612 23.12 25.78 16.67
CA ALA A 612 23.59 26.01 18.03
C ALA A 612 22.43 25.86 19.05
N GLY A 613 22.61 25.02 20.06
CA GLY A 613 21.57 24.69 21.02
C GLY A 613 21.92 23.58 22.00
N GLU A 614 20.87 23.10 22.65
CA GLU A 614 20.85 22.00 23.61
C GLU A 614 19.94 20.90 23.06
N TYR A 615 20.36 19.65 23.21
CA TYR A 615 19.73 18.49 22.56
C TYR A 615 19.56 17.32 23.55
N GLU A 616 18.40 16.67 23.52
CA GLU A 616 18.06 15.49 24.32
C GLU A 616 17.83 14.26 23.42
N VAL A 617 18.19 13.05 23.87
CA VAL A 617 18.04 11.81 23.08
C VAL A 617 16.61 11.25 23.22
N VAL A 618 15.79 11.42 22.19
CA VAL A 618 14.39 10.97 22.18
C VAL A 618 14.21 9.53 21.72
N LEU A 619 15.06 9.05 20.81
CA LEU A 619 15.13 7.64 20.39
C LEU A 619 16.59 7.21 20.29
N ASP A 620 16.86 5.99 20.72
CA ASP A 620 18.17 5.35 20.70
C ASP A 620 17.96 3.88 20.34
N SER A 621 18.51 3.42 19.22
CA SER A 621 18.38 2.03 18.78
C SER A 621 19.18 1.04 19.64
N ASP A 622 20.15 1.51 20.42
CA ASP A 622 20.97 0.68 21.32
C ASP A 622 20.30 0.43 22.68
N SER A 623 19.11 0.99 22.93
CA SER A 623 18.39 0.70 24.17
C SER A 623 18.06 -0.80 24.30
N SER A 624 18.20 -1.37 25.49
CA SER A 624 17.80 -2.75 25.80
C SER A 624 16.32 -3.02 25.58
N SER A 625 15.45 -1.99 25.68
CA SER A 625 14.05 -2.04 25.27
C SER A 625 13.85 -2.40 23.79
N PHE A 626 14.89 -2.22 22.98
CA PHE A 626 14.94 -2.58 21.55
C PHE A 626 16.02 -3.63 21.27
N GLY A 627 16.47 -4.37 22.29
CA GLY A 627 17.48 -5.42 22.16
C GLY A 627 18.87 -4.92 21.76
N GLY A 628 19.24 -3.70 22.16
CA GLY A 628 20.62 -3.20 22.13
C GLY A 628 21.34 -3.37 23.47
N HIS A 629 22.48 -2.69 23.62
CA HIS A 629 23.44 -2.88 24.72
C HIS A 629 23.42 -1.80 25.83
N ASP A 630 22.50 -0.82 25.76
CA ASP A 630 22.40 0.34 26.70
C ASP A 630 23.73 1.09 26.89
N LEU A 631 24.51 1.31 25.83
CA LEU A 631 25.81 1.99 25.91
C LEU A 631 25.69 3.52 26.04
N LEU A 632 24.47 4.07 25.99
CA LEU A 632 24.20 5.51 26.03
C LEU A 632 23.38 5.93 27.25
N ASP A 633 23.90 6.91 27.99
CA ASP A 633 23.12 7.61 29.02
C ASP A 633 22.21 8.67 28.39
N ARG A 634 20.95 8.28 28.14
CA ARG A 634 19.91 9.15 27.59
C ARG A 634 19.52 10.34 28.49
N SER A 635 19.98 10.40 29.74
CA SER A 635 19.78 11.56 30.62
C SER A 635 20.77 12.70 30.36
N VAL A 636 21.79 12.48 29.52
CA VAL A 636 22.76 13.51 29.13
C VAL A 636 22.15 14.48 28.13
N HIS A 637 22.21 15.77 28.47
CA HIS A 637 21.89 16.86 27.55
C HIS A 637 23.14 17.24 26.75
N HIS A 638 23.05 17.20 25.42
CA HIS A 638 24.14 17.48 24.50
C HIS A 638 24.13 18.94 24.07
N PHE A 639 25.16 19.69 24.44
CA PHE A 639 25.33 21.10 24.09
C PHE A 639 26.26 21.25 22.88
N THR A 640 25.87 22.07 21.90
CA THR A 640 26.79 22.42 20.81
C THR A 640 27.89 23.34 21.31
N MET A 641 29.15 22.98 21.05
CA MET A 641 30.28 23.84 21.34
C MET A 641 30.40 24.95 20.27
N PRO A 642 30.53 26.23 20.66
CA PRO A 642 30.64 27.33 19.71
C PRO A 642 32.00 27.29 18.99
N ASP A 643 31.96 27.46 17.68
CA ASP A 643 33.15 27.67 16.84
C ASP A 643 33.12 29.11 16.30
N PRO A 644 34.17 29.93 16.46
CA PRO A 644 34.18 31.30 15.93
C PRO A 644 33.88 31.41 14.42
N LEU A 645 34.20 30.38 13.63
CA LEU A 645 33.93 30.34 12.19
C LEU A 645 32.43 30.12 11.89
N TYR A 646 31.76 29.27 12.67
CA TYR A 646 30.38 28.84 12.41
C TYR A 646 29.32 29.56 13.27
N SER A 647 29.72 30.18 14.40
CA SER A 647 28.85 30.95 15.28
C SER A 647 28.07 32.06 14.56
N PRO A 648 28.63 32.81 13.59
CA PRO A 648 27.86 33.80 12.82
C PRO A 648 26.72 33.18 11.99
N SER A 649 26.80 31.89 11.66
CA SER A 649 25.74 31.13 10.98
C SER A 649 24.76 30.43 11.94
N GLY A 650 24.91 30.64 13.25
CA GLY A 650 24.09 29.99 14.27
C GLY A 650 24.34 28.49 14.37
N LYS A 651 25.58 28.03 14.09
CA LYS A 651 25.99 26.62 14.16
C LYS A 651 27.13 26.42 15.16
N GLY A 652 27.22 25.21 15.71
CA GLY A 652 28.32 24.75 16.57
C GLY A 652 28.58 23.25 16.41
N TRP A 653 29.63 22.77 17.04
CA TRP A 653 30.00 21.35 17.04
C TRP A 653 29.14 20.58 18.06
N LEU A 654 28.23 19.74 17.59
CA LEU A 654 27.56 18.74 18.40
C LEU A 654 28.49 17.53 18.49
N LYS A 655 28.82 17.10 19.71
CA LYS A 655 29.65 15.92 19.98
C LYS A 655 28.83 14.83 20.65
N LEU A 656 28.91 13.62 20.09
CA LEU A 656 28.20 12.44 20.57
C LEU A 656 29.16 11.27 20.79
N TYR A 657 28.74 10.31 21.61
CA TYR A 657 29.27 8.95 21.56
C TYR A 657 28.42 8.15 20.57
N LEU A 658 29.06 7.48 19.62
CA LEU A 658 28.39 6.74 18.54
C LEU A 658 28.89 5.27 18.56
N PRO A 659 28.21 4.34 19.25
CA PRO A 659 28.56 2.92 19.17
C PRO A 659 28.38 2.38 17.74
N ALA A 660 29.11 1.33 17.39
CA ALA A 660 29.02 0.65 16.09
C ALA A 660 27.58 0.12 15.83
N ARG A 661 27.10 0.25 14.59
CA ARG A 661 25.72 -0.12 14.17
C ARG A 661 24.61 0.44 15.07
N THR A 662 24.63 1.75 15.33
CA THR A 662 23.58 2.43 16.10
C THR A 662 22.96 3.62 15.38
N ALA A 663 21.74 3.96 15.75
CA ALA A 663 21.04 5.18 15.37
C ALA A 663 20.49 5.92 16.60
N GLN A 664 20.71 7.22 16.64
CA GLN A 664 20.22 8.14 17.67
C GLN A 664 19.37 9.22 17.02
N VAL A 665 18.25 9.57 17.66
CA VAL A 665 17.43 10.73 17.30
C VAL A 665 17.43 11.69 18.48
N LEU A 666 17.94 12.90 18.24
CA LEU A 666 18.02 13.97 19.22
C LEU A 666 16.98 15.05 18.92
N ARG A 667 16.31 15.58 19.95
CA ARG A 667 15.40 16.73 19.83
C ARG A 667 16.07 17.99 20.37
N MET A 668 15.95 19.10 19.66
CA MET A 668 16.38 20.41 20.15
C MET A 668 15.47 20.88 21.29
N VAL A 669 16.06 21.08 22.47
CA VAL A 669 15.37 21.63 23.64
C VAL A 669 15.00 23.09 23.37
N LYS A 670 13.70 23.37 23.27
CA LYS A 670 13.21 24.73 23.01
C LYS A 670 13.46 25.59 24.25
N PRO A 671 14.17 26.73 24.14
CA PRO A 671 14.43 27.59 25.29
C PRO A 671 13.11 28.08 25.86
N ALA A 672 12.90 27.87 27.16
CA ALA A 672 11.66 28.23 27.84
C ALA A 672 11.28 29.69 27.55
N PRO A 673 10.01 29.99 27.20
CA PRO A 673 9.60 31.33 26.82
C PRO A 673 9.91 32.29 27.97
N LYS A 674 10.84 33.24 27.73
CA LYS A 674 11.27 34.21 28.73
C LYS A 674 10.03 34.91 29.30
N LYS A 675 9.70 34.61 30.57
CA LYS A 675 8.62 35.30 31.29
C LYS A 675 8.84 36.80 31.11
N ARG A 676 7.87 37.50 30.52
CA ARG A 676 7.89 38.97 30.47
C ARG A 676 7.94 39.48 31.90
N VAL A 677 9.14 39.86 32.35
CA VAL A 677 9.31 40.63 33.57
C VAL A 677 8.53 41.93 33.34
N LYS A 678 7.43 42.11 34.07
CA LYS A 678 6.77 43.41 34.14
C LYS A 678 7.82 44.38 34.69
N LYS A 679 8.20 45.38 33.90
CA LYS A 679 8.81 46.59 34.45
C LYS A 679 7.75 47.21 35.36
N GLU A 680 7.93 47.09 36.66
CA GLU A 680 7.30 48.03 37.57
C GLU A 680 8.00 49.37 37.37
N GLU A 681 7.22 50.41 37.09
CA GLU A 681 7.73 51.76 36.97
C GLU A 681 8.05 52.30 38.37
N ASP A 682 9.31 52.68 38.57
CA ASP A 682 9.78 53.31 39.79
C ASP A 682 9.05 54.64 40.01
N LYS A 683 8.32 54.73 41.13
CA LYS A 683 7.71 55.96 41.64
C LYS A 683 8.26 56.31 43.02
N SER A 684 9.37 57.04 43.01
CA SER A 684 9.68 58.04 44.04
C SER A 684 9.21 59.43 43.53
N GLU A 685 8.74 60.39 44.35
CA GLU A 685 9.16 60.73 45.72
C GLU A 685 8.01 61.05 46.73
N LYS A 686 8.38 60.86 48.01
CA LYS A 686 7.97 61.39 49.35
C LYS A 686 7.01 62.63 49.46
N PRO A 687 6.38 62.93 50.65
CA PRO A 687 6.89 62.68 52.01
C PRO A 687 5.95 62.30 53.21
N VAL A 688 6.48 61.42 54.08
CA VAL A 688 6.51 61.46 55.59
C VAL A 688 5.23 61.75 56.42
N LYS A 689 4.81 60.78 57.27
CA LYS A 689 4.65 60.93 58.76
C LYS A 689 4.29 59.64 59.55
N ALA A 690 5.27 59.16 60.33
CA ALA A 690 5.23 58.76 61.76
C ALA A 690 4.15 57.85 62.42
N LYS A 691 4.65 56.91 63.26
CA LYS A 691 4.02 56.23 64.43
C LYS A 691 2.90 55.20 64.13
N ALA A 692 2.61 54.21 65.00
CA ALA A 692 3.37 53.49 66.04
C ALA A 692 2.60 52.19 66.40
N ALA A 693 3.21 51.29 67.17
CA ALA A 693 2.66 49.98 67.53
C ALA A 693 1.30 49.99 68.26
N LYS A 694 0.48 48.96 68.02
CA LYS A 694 -0.21 48.22 69.09
C LYS A 694 -0.56 46.79 68.67
N ALA A 695 -0.54 45.86 69.63
CA ALA A 695 -0.76 44.43 69.43
C ALA A 695 -1.94 43.91 70.27
N THR A 696 -2.65 42.91 69.74
CA THR A 696 -3.46 41.86 70.40
C THR A 696 -3.68 40.77 69.32
N LYS A 697 -3.36 39.47 69.52
CA LYS A 697 -4.11 38.44 70.28
C LYS A 697 -5.58 38.35 69.80
N GLU A 698 -6.18 37.19 69.46
CA GLU A 698 -5.99 35.77 69.85
C GLU A 698 -6.18 34.84 68.61
N GLU A 699 -5.39 33.78 68.38
CA GLU A 699 -5.57 32.35 68.77
C GLU A 699 -6.88 31.59 68.38
N LYS A 700 -6.77 30.77 67.31
CA LYS A 700 -7.14 29.32 67.21
C LYS A 700 -8.61 28.84 67.45
N PRO A 701 -8.97 27.55 67.18
CA PRO A 701 -8.62 26.71 66.01
C PRO A 701 -9.78 25.81 65.47
N ALA A 702 -9.55 25.22 64.28
CA ALA A 702 -9.91 23.84 63.85
C ALA A 702 -11.26 23.15 64.16
N LYS A 703 -11.94 22.68 63.10
CA LYS A 703 -12.44 21.28 62.82
C LYS A 703 -13.38 21.36 61.59
N ALA A 704 -13.41 20.50 60.55
CA ALA A 704 -13.14 19.08 60.29
C ALA A 704 -14.44 18.29 60.01
N LYS A 705 -14.40 17.42 58.97
CA LYS A 705 -15.47 16.55 58.40
C LYS A 705 -16.55 17.31 57.60
N ALA A 706 -16.87 17.03 56.32
CA ALA A 706 -16.96 15.83 55.47
C ALA A 706 -18.29 15.03 55.60
N THR A 707 -19.12 15.04 54.54
CA THR A 707 -19.75 13.86 53.88
C THR A 707 -20.60 14.23 52.64
N LYS A 708 -20.63 13.31 51.65
CA LYS A 708 -21.66 12.97 50.61
C LYS A 708 -22.96 13.81 50.55
N ALA A 709 -23.57 14.11 49.39
CA ALA A 709 -24.06 13.15 48.37
C ALA A 709 -24.54 13.87 47.08
N ALA A 710 -24.89 13.10 46.04
CA ALA A 710 -25.32 13.58 44.72
C ALA A 710 -26.84 13.77 44.57
N LYS A 711 -27.27 14.56 43.56
CA LYS A 711 -28.41 14.21 42.67
C LYS A 711 -28.47 15.06 41.39
N GLU A 712 -29.26 14.56 40.43
CA GLU A 712 -29.43 15.08 39.06
C GLU A 712 -30.30 16.35 38.96
N GLU A 713 -30.16 17.12 37.88
CA GLU A 713 -31.20 17.25 36.82
C GLU A 713 -30.77 18.20 35.67
N LYS A 714 -31.31 17.96 34.46
CA LYS A 714 -31.25 18.82 33.24
C LYS A 714 -32.70 19.31 32.94
N PRO A 715 -33.00 20.02 31.83
CA PRO A 715 -32.55 21.36 31.43
C PRO A 715 -33.76 22.27 31.03
N VAL A 716 -33.56 23.59 30.81
CA VAL A 716 -34.62 24.46 30.23
C VAL A 716 -34.10 25.30 29.04
N LYS A 717 -35.01 25.58 28.09
CA LYS A 717 -34.79 26.08 26.71
C LYS A 717 -35.03 27.60 26.54
N ALA A 718 -34.34 28.24 25.59
CA ALA A 718 -34.86 29.25 24.63
C ALA A 718 -33.80 29.42 23.50
N LYS A 719 -33.98 29.26 22.18
CA LYS A 719 -34.94 29.70 21.13
C LYS A 719 -34.87 31.19 20.70
N ALA A 720 -34.28 31.44 19.51
CA ALA A 720 -34.63 32.44 18.45
C ALA A 720 -33.41 32.66 17.52
N THR A 721 -33.29 32.11 16.29
CA THR A 721 -33.93 32.36 14.97
C THR A 721 -33.30 33.43 14.05
N LYS A 722 -32.90 32.99 12.84
CA LYS A 722 -32.81 33.67 11.52
C LYS A 722 -31.83 34.85 11.30
N ALA A 723 -30.90 34.70 10.36
CA ALA A 723 -30.99 35.18 8.95
C ALA A 723 -29.60 35.29 8.28
N ALA A 724 -29.53 35.11 6.96
CA ALA A 724 -28.28 35.16 6.18
C ALA A 724 -28.02 36.53 5.54
N LYS A 725 -26.75 36.82 5.21
CA LYS A 725 -26.38 37.67 4.07
C LYS A 725 -24.92 37.44 3.64
N GLU A 726 -24.69 37.53 2.33
CA GLU A 726 -23.36 37.60 1.71
C GLU A 726 -22.69 38.95 1.99
N GLU A 727 -21.36 39.00 2.02
CA GLU A 727 -20.65 40.18 1.50
C GLU A 727 -19.21 39.86 1.04
N LYS A 728 -18.80 40.50 -0.06
CA LYS A 728 -17.42 40.50 -0.59
C LYS A 728 -16.57 41.53 0.17
N PRO A 729 -15.24 41.38 0.23
CA PRO A 729 -14.34 42.52 0.39
C PRO A 729 -13.75 42.98 -0.97
N ALA A 730 -13.58 44.30 -1.11
CA ALA A 730 -13.14 44.96 -2.34
C ALA A 730 -11.62 45.20 -2.41
N LYS A 731 -11.14 45.56 -3.61
CA LYS A 731 -9.76 45.99 -3.88
C LYS A 731 -9.51 47.42 -3.36
N ALA A 732 -8.35 47.68 -2.75
CA ALA A 732 -7.73 49.01 -2.75
C ALA A 732 -6.20 48.97 -2.64
N LYS A 733 -5.55 49.80 -3.47
CA LYS A 733 -4.11 49.96 -3.71
C LYS A 733 -3.34 50.52 -2.50
N VAL A 734 -2.06 50.18 -2.38
CA VAL A 734 -1.00 51.11 -1.90
C VAL A 734 0.19 51.06 -2.87
N ALA A 735 0.93 52.16 -2.97
CA ALA A 735 1.80 52.48 -4.09
C ALA A 735 3.31 52.20 -3.88
N LYS A 736 4.02 52.32 -5.01
CA LYS A 736 5.45 52.11 -5.26
C LYS A 736 6.34 53.17 -4.60
N ALA A 737 7.47 52.78 -4.05
CA ALA A 737 8.64 53.64 -3.85
C ALA A 737 9.91 52.84 -4.19
N ALA A 738 10.81 53.43 -4.97
CA ALA A 738 12.05 52.81 -5.40
C ALA A 738 13.24 53.71 -5.05
N LYS A 739 14.41 53.11 -4.81
CA LYS A 739 15.71 53.76 -4.98
C LYS A 739 16.68 52.77 -5.61
N GLU A 740 17.33 53.21 -6.67
CA GLU A 740 18.49 52.53 -7.28
C GLU A 740 19.76 52.91 -6.52
N GLU A 741 20.76 52.02 -6.55
CA GLU A 741 22.14 52.45 -6.77
C GLU A 741 22.95 51.37 -7.52
N LYS A 742 23.80 51.82 -8.45
CA LYS A 742 24.80 51.08 -9.24
C LYS A 742 26.17 51.62 -8.79
N PRO A 743 27.32 50.90 -8.91
CA PRO A 743 27.89 50.41 -10.19
C PRO A 743 28.65 49.05 -10.02
N ALA A 744 29.49 48.52 -10.93
CA ALA A 744 30.16 49.04 -12.12
C ALA A 744 30.47 47.95 -13.19
N LYS A 745 30.88 48.38 -14.39
CA LYS A 745 31.49 47.54 -15.44
C LYS A 745 33.01 47.76 -15.47
N ALA A 746 33.79 46.72 -15.73
CA ALA A 746 35.18 46.80 -16.20
C ALA A 746 35.42 45.79 -17.35
N LYS A 747 36.44 46.04 -18.19
CA LYS A 747 36.59 45.40 -19.52
C LYS A 747 37.64 44.29 -19.56
N VAL A 748 37.32 43.24 -20.33
CA VAL A 748 38.16 42.46 -21.27
C VAL A 748 39.68 42.52 -21.12
N ALA A 749 40.30 41.34 -20.94
CA ALA A 749 41.61 41.02 -21.51
C ALA A 749 41.61 39.57 -22.02
N LYS A 750 42.24 39.32 -23.17
CA LYS A 750 42.29 38.03 -23.87
C LYS A 750 43.74 37.52 -23.84
N ALA A 751 43.97 36.33 -23.28
CA ALA A 751 45.25 35.65 -23.36
C ALA A 751 45.02 34.16 -23.61
N ALA A 752 45.32 33.71 -24.83
CA ALA A 752 45.36 32.29 -25.16
C ALA A 752 46.79 31.78 -24.96
N LYS A 753 46.92 30.57 -24.42
CA LYS A 753 48.06 29.69 -24.69
C LYS A 753 47.53 28.28 -24.91
N GLU A 754 47.93 27.70 -26.03
CA GLU A 754 47.67 26.31 -26.37
C GLU A 754 48.53 25.40 -25.51
N GLU A 755 47.99 24.25 -25.10
CA GLU A 755 48.79 23.03 -25.03
C GLU A 755 47.95 21.82 -25.46
N LYS A 756 48.55 20.93 -26.25
CA LYS A 756 47.85 19.87 -27.00
C LYS A 756 47.75 18.59 -26.17
N PRO A 757 46.63 17.84 -26.20
CA PRO A 757 46.65 16.44 -25.84
C PRO A 757 47.28 15.62 -26.98
N ALA A 758 48.34 14.88 -26.69
CA ALA A 758 49.03 14.02 -27.64
C ALA A 758 48.28 12.69 -27.85
N LYS A 759 48.34 12.14 -29.08
CA LYS A 759 47.83 10.80 -29.39
C LYS A 759 48.85 9.73 -28.98
N ALA A 760 48.44 8.73 -28.20
CA ALA A 760 49.15 7.46 -28.07
C ALA A 760 48.19 6.27 -27.90
N LYS A 761 47.98 5.56 -29.02
CA LYS A 761 48.04 4.10 -29.17
C LYS A 761 47.54 3.22 -28.02
N VAL A 762 46.32 2.70 -28.16
CA VAL A 762 45.95 1.39 -27.57
C VAL A 762 46.39 0.30 -28.56
N ALA A 763 47.25 -0.62 -28.11
CA ALA A 763 47.69 -1.75 -28.90
C ALA A 763 46.68 -2.92 -28.78
N LYS A 764 46.49 -3.66 -29.88
CA LYS A 764 45.77 -4.94 -29.86
C LYS A 764 46.50 -5.93 -28.95
N SER A 765 45.77 -6.56 -28.04
CA SER A 765 46.02 -7.97 -27.72
C SER A 765 44.69 -8.70 -27.80
N ALA A 766 44.66 -9.77 -28.59
CA ALA A 766 43.50 -10.65 -28.69
C ALA A 766 43.85 -11.96 -28.00
N LYS A 767 42.98 -12.39 -27.09
CA LYS A 767 42.83 -13.80 -26.71
C LYS A 767 41.35 -14.07 -26.55
N GLU A 768 40.86 -15.04 -27.31
CA GLU A 768 39.51 -15.57 -27.16
C GLU A 768 39.41 -16.33 -25.84
N GLU A 769 38.35 -16.09 -25.07
CA GLU A 769 37.74 -17.16 -24.29
C GLU A 769 36.22 -16.97 -24.24
N LYS A 770 35.49 -18.08 -24.31
CA LYS A 770 34.05 -18.10 -24.61
C LYS A 770 33.22 -17.86 -23.34
N PRO A 771 32.17 -17.02 -23.35
CA PRO A 771 31.17 -17.04 -22.29
C PRO A 771 30.31 -18.32 -22.41
N ALA A 772 30.19 -19.06 -21.30
CA ALA A 772 29.36 -20.24 -21.21
C ALA A 772 27.86 -19.86 -21.28
N LYS A 773 27.10 -20.54 -22.14
CA LYS A 773 25.64 -20.38 -22.20
C LYS A 773 24.98 -21.11 -21.04
N ALA A 774 24.49 -20.36 -20.05
CA ALA A 774 23.51 -20.89 -19.10
C ALA A 774 22.21 -21.23 -19.86
N LYS A 775 21.73 -22.47 -19.74
CA LYS A 775 20.46 -22.91 -20.33
C LYS A 775 19.33 -22.61 -19.35
N VAL A 776 18.42 -21.72 -19.72
CA VAL A 776 17.07 -21.70 -19.13
C VAL A 776 16.20 -22.62 -19.98
N ALA A 777 15.58 -23.61 -19.35
CA ALA A 777 14.71 -24.56 -20.03
C ALA A 777 13.32 -23.94 -20.28
N LYS A 778 12.95 -23.76 -21.55
CA LYS A 778 11.60 -23.34 -21.94
C LYS A 778 10.75 -24.57 -22.25
N ALA A 779 9.77 -24.86 -21.40
CA ALA A 779 8.76 -25.89 -21.67
C ALA A 779 7.51 -25.22 -22.24
N ALA A 780 7.30 -25.34 -23.55
CA ALA A 780 6.05 -25.01 -24.21
C ALA A 780 5.65 -26.19 -25.10
N LYS A 781 4.45 -26.72 -24.88
CA LYS A 781 3.80 -27.68 -25.78
C LYS A 781 2.67 -26.94 -26.48
N GLU A 782 2.83 -26.67 -27.78
CA GLU A 782 1.68 -26.52 -28.66
C GLU A 782 1.28 -27.90 -29.20
N GLU A 783 -0.02 -28.16 -29.24
CA GLU A 783 -0.61 -29.37 -29.80
C GLU A 783 -1.60 -28.98 -30.92
N LYS A 784 -1.43 -29.54 -32.12
CA LYS A 784 -2.39 -29.49 -33.25
C LYS A 784 -2.02 -30.59 -34.29
N PRO A 785 -2.94 -31.02 -35.17
CA PRO A 785 -3.45 -32.39 -35.05
C PRO A 785 -3.06 -33.32 -36.21
N ALA A 786 -2.95 -34.61 -35.92
CA ALA A 786 -2.74 -35.65 -36.92
C ALA A 786 -4.06 -36.27 -37.40
N LYS A 787 -4.37 -36.14 -38.70
CA LYS A 787 -5.53 -36.78 -39.35
C LYS A 787 -5.32 -38.28 -39.50
N ALA A 788 -6.35 -39.06 -39.17
CA ALA A 788 -6.40 -40.48 -39.50
C ALA A 788 -6.56 -40.71 -41.02
N LYS A 789 -5.88 -41.73 -41.55
CA LYS A 789 -6.28 -42.44 -42.78
C LYS A 789 -6.13 -43.94 -42.55
N ALA A 790 -7.14 -44.69 -42.97
CA ALA A 790 -7.25 -46.13 -42.74
C ALA A 790 -6.44 -46.95 -43.75
N ALA A 791 -5.96 -48.11 -43.31
CA ALA A 791 -5.60 -49.24 -44.16
C ALA A 791 -6.04 -50.55 -43.48
N LYS A 792 -6.70 -51.43 -44.24
CA LYS A 792 -7.16 -52.76 -43.78
C LYS A 792 -5.99 -53.73 -43.65
N ALA A 793 -6.00 -54.57 -42.62
CA ALA A 793 -5.56 -55.97 -42.72
C ALA A 793 -6.28 -56.85 -41.69
N THR A 794 -6.55 -58.08 -42.12
CA THR A 794 -7.09 -59.28 -41.45
C THR A 794 -6.69 -59.46 -39.96
N LYS A 795 -7.59 -59.81 -39.01
CA LYS A 795 -8.45 -61.01 -38.82
C LYS A 795 -7.65 -62.26 -38.35
N GLU A 796 -8.27 -63.01 -37.42
CA GLU A 796 -7.76 -64.21 -36.69
C GLU A 796 -6.74 -63.90 -35.57
N GLU A 797 -6.75 -64.50 -34.37
CA GLU A 797 -7.60 -65.58 -33.83
C GLU A 797 -7.85 -65.43 -32.29
N LYS A 798 -8.87 -66.12 -31.77
CA LYS A 798 -9.14 -66.33 -30.32
C LYS A 798 -8.41 -67.63 -29.84
N PRO A 799 -8.50 -68.06 -28.57
CA PRO A 799 -8.47 -67.35 -27.28
C PRO A 799 -7.51 -68.03 -26.26
N ALA A 800 -7.24 -67.41 -25.10
CA ALA A 800 -6.77 -68.17 -23.92
C ALA A 800 -7.32 -67.59 -22.59
N LYS A 801 -8.01 -68.43 -21.82
CA LYS A 801 -8.44 -68.14 -20.44
C LYS A 801 -7.31 -68.43 -19.46
N ALA A 802 -7.32 -67.73 -18.32
CA ALA A 802 -6.49 -68.06 -17.17
C ALA A 802 -6.76 -69.48 -16.61
N LYS A 803 -5.68 -70.14 -16.15
CA LYS A 803 -5.62 -71.16 -15.10
C LYS A 803 -4.44 -70.76 -14.20
N ALA A 804 -4.57 -70.49 -12.90
CA ALA A 804 -5.03 -71.33 -11.80
C ALA A 804 -4.06 -72.46 -11.42
N ALA A 805 -3.33 -72.31 -10.30
CA ALA A 805 -2.90 -73.40 -9.41
C ALA A 805 -2.46 -72.88 -8.02
N LYS A 806 -2.74 -73.67 -6.97
CA LYS A 806 -2.31 -73.49 -5.57
C LYS A 806 -0.89 -74.02 -5.33
N ALA A 807 -0.25 -73.59 -4.24
CA ALA A 807 0.59 -74.45 -3.39
C ALA A 807 0.54 -73.98 -1.91
N THR A 808 0.74 -74.89 -0.96
CA THR A 808 0.49 -74.74 0.50
C THR A 808 1.63 -75.27 1.36
N LYS A 809 1.76 -74.78 2.61
CA LYS A 809 2.33 -75.41 3.84
C LYS A 809 2.02 -74.45 5.02
N GLU A 810 1.31 -74.83 6.10
CA GLU A 810 1.71 -75.65 7.27
C GLU A 810 2.97 -75.10 7.97
N GLU A 811 2.99 -74.79 9.29
CA GLU A 811 2.65 -75.65 10.44
C GLU A 811 2.09 -74.90 11.72
N LYS A 812 1.83 -75.64 12.81
CA LYS A 812 1.23 -75.27 14.14
C LYS A 812 1.81 -76.23 15.23
N PRO A 813 1.40 -76.27 16.54
CA PRO A 813 0.97 -75.25 17.52
C PRO A 813 1.50 -75.46 19.00
N ALA A 814 1.26 -74.49 19.93
CA ALA A 814 1.22 -74.65 21.42
C ALA A 814 0.77 -73.31 22.11
N LYS A 815 0.39 -73.18 23.42
CA LYS A 815 -0.32 -74.04 24.40
C LYS A 815 -1.04 -73.18 25.50
N ALA A 816 -2.38 -73.27 25.58
CA ALA A 816 -3.30 -73.24 26.73
C ALA A 816 -3.04 -72.45 28.08
N LYS A 817 -3.91 -71.43 28.35
CA LYS A 817 -4.90 -71.19 29.48
C LYS A 817 -4.65 -71.68 30.95
N PRO A 818 -5.42 -71.24 32.00
CA PRO A 818 -6.36 -70.08 32.19
C PRO A 818 -6.34 -69.37 33.59
N GLY A 819 -7.17 -68.33 33.85
CA GLY A 819 -7.69 -68.11 35.24
C GLY A 819 -8.35 -66.78 35.72
N ARG A 820 -9.68 -66.81 35.97
CA ARG A 820 -10.51 -66.09 37.00
C ARG A 820 -11.04 -64.63 36.83
N LYS A 821 -12.13 -64.37 37.59
CA LYS A 821 -13.13 -63.28 37.54
C LYS A 821 -13.08 -62.31 38.75
N LYS A 822 -13.54 -61.05 38.60
CA LYS A 822 -14.58 -60.29 39.40
C LYS A 822 -14.50 -58.78 39.05
N VAL A 823 -15.54 -58.00 38.68
CA VAL A 823 -16.87 -57.58 39.25
C VAL A 823 -16.83 -56.23 40.04
N LYS A 824 -17.81 -55.34 39.76
CA LYS A 824 -18.16 -53.98 40.29
C LYS A 824 -17.58 -52.79 39.48
N ALA A 825 -18.35 -51.80 38.99
CA ALA A 825 -19.35 -50.87 39.61
C ALA A 825 -18.67 -49.83 40.54
N ASP A 826 -18.89 -48.51 40.45
CA ASP A 826 -20.11 -47.72 40.12
C ASP A 826 -19.79 -46.36 39.40
N PRO A 827 -20.80 -45.53 39.01
CA PRO A 827 -20.63 -44.23 38.33
C PRO A 827 -20.96 -43.00 39.20
N SER A 828 -21.09 -41.82 38.56
CA SER A 828 -21.75 -40.54 38.95
C SER A 828 -20.87 -39.35 39.37
N ASN A 829 -21.33 -38.16 38.92
CA ASN A 829 -21.17 -36.75 39.36
C ASN A 829 -19.87 -36.29 40.07
N ASP A 830 -19.34 -35.09 39.84
CA ASP A 830 -19.96 -33.81 39.41
C ASP A 830 -19.34 -33.19 38.14
#